data_AF-A0A1X1GZS7-F1
#
_entry.id   AF-A0A1X1GZS7-F1
#
_cell.length_a   1.000
_cell.length_b   1.000
_cell.length_c   1.000
_cell.angle_alpha   90.00
_cell.angle_beta   90.00
_cell.angle_gamma   90.00
#
_symmetry.space_group_name_H-M   'P 1'
#
loop_
_entity.id
_entity.type
_entity.pdbx_description
1 polymer ?
#
loop_
_entity_poly.entity_id
_entity_poly.type
_entity_poly.pdbx_seq_one_letter_code
_entity_poly.pdbx_strand_id
1 'polypeptide(L)'
;MGDSVKAHNLSGIKEYGESITSFSATLTAAAAQTQRTFTQKVEGQRGEVINAFFKKLNILQEQVFQQGPAALKAYGEGVSDFSHTVQGLGFGKYAYTDKGEINNIVTTLSGPQYDDMIAKKNGLKSLMEEAQEALGSGTVDFTGYEEKAQGFIDEEIKARNTTHQGISDADDALKTVAETGKTSFADLAGVIKNAQAVLSAAPERVYQNIMKNHAVTVEKIGYLDFIQNEADAQVMIAAWEDRLETTVKMDPKSISPSGYLIISIEISSAVEDGKKYKIERYIDAFGKVEVETSKAHIKNLKEVNKGYAKELIATQAGLQEAKYDENSPEMIAMKRRVKAINKFNGLLQSVEELKIGTSTYSNYSNSTMYTHHTEYSFEILDLGRENDVIQFEVTENKDGVLEKKLYSSSLSVTSNDADLSNALKSLGDSVDKKEKEGMHNFLNILSATADFIPGGKPTKVAVGAFKAILNSVDASIDWDGGASALGEAVPEKFIIGGKKIPFKEFTTGASRYLASRKKHEDNLSEQSKEVQKARVQLTSKLTGKGAISLIQENVPRYDIWKGNVPTHTPKVLSIDPNNYYDYDAYVREEYLDQYGVKKYLESGIANTSMDKYMELLRESASPEIKEYLKGQSSLTIETMNEKQLLELANALDKLPEGREGFVDNYLANNKYREALQ
;
A
#
# COMPACT_ATOMS: atom_id res chain seq x y z
N MET A 1 28.61 -9.14 1.44
CA MET A 1 28.52 -10.27 2.39
C MET A 1 29.80 -10.27 3.20
N GLY A 2 29.71 -10.50 4.51
CA GLY A 2 30.81 -10.21 5.44
C GLY A 2 31.97 -11.19 5.29
N ASP A 3 33.16 -10.68 5.00
CA ASP A 3 34.37 -11.50 4.81
C ASP A 3 34.89 -12.15 6.10
N SER A 4 34.26 -11.88 7.26
CA SER A 4 34.64 -12.46 8.55
C SER A 4 33.44 -12.78 9.45
N VAL A 5 33.53 -13.89 10.21
CA VAL A 5 32.54 -14.34 11.19
C VAL A 5 33.21 -14.51 12.55
N LYS A 6 32.64 -13.93 13.60
CA LYS A 6 33.17 -13.97 14.98
C LYS A 6 32.10 -14.40 16.00
N ALA A 7 32.14 -15.66 16.44
CA ALA A 7 31.30 -16.16 17.52
C ALA A 7 32.08 -16.20 18.85
N HIS A 8 31.67 -15.37 19.82
CA HIS A 8 32.37 -15.22 21.11
C HIS A 8 31.81 -16.06 22.26
N ASN A 9 30.62 -16.66 22.08
CA ASN A 9 29.97 -17.47 23.10
C ASN A 9 29.00 -18.47 22.47
N LEU A 10 29.54 -19.54 21.87
CA LEU A 10 28.72 -20.58 21.23
C LEU A 10 27.76 -21.27 22.21
N SER A 11 28.20 -21.51 23.46
CA SER A 11 27.34 -22.10 24.49
C SER A 11 26.15 -21.20 24.84
N GLY A 12 26.37 -19.89 24.96
CA GLY A 12 25.29 -18.95 25.25
C GLY A 12 24.27 -18.80 24.11
N ILE A 13 24.73 -18.84 22.85
CA ILE A 13 23.81 -18.82 21.68
C ILE A 13 22.96 -20.09 21.66
N LYS A 14 23.59 -21.25 21.92
CA LYS A 14 22.90 -22.53 22.05
C LYS A 14 21.85 -22.51 23.17
N GLU A 15 22.25 -22.13 24.38
CA GLU A 15 21.36 -22.07 25.54
C GLU A 15 20.17 -21.12 25.30
N TYR A 16 20.40 -19.99 24.63
CA TYR A 16 19.33 -19.06 24.25
C TYR A 16 18.33 -19.69 23.27
N GLY A 17 18.81 -20.35 22.20
CA GLY A 17 17.96 -21.08 21.26
C GLY A 17 17.15 -22.20 21.93
N GLU A 18 17.83 -23.03 22.74
CA GLU A 18 17.19 -24.12 23.51
C GLU A 18 16.14 -23.60 24.50
N SER A 19 16.41 -22.46 25.17
CA SER A 19 15.46 -21.82 26.07
C SER A 19 14.19 -21.37 25.35
N ILE A 20 14.32 -20.80 24.15
CA ILE A 20 13.16 -20.40 23.33
C ILE A 20 12.36 -21.63 22.89
N THR A 21 13.04 -22.68 22.44
CA THR A 21 12.41 -23.95 22.05
C THR A 21 11.66 -24.61 23.22
N SER A 22 12.22 -24.57 24.42
CA SER A 22 11.57 -25.06 25.63
C SER A 22 10.33 -24.22 26.01
N PHE A 23 10.46 -22.90 25.92
CA PHE A 23 9.34 -21.98 26.13
C PHE A 23 8.21 -22.21 25.13
N SER A 24 8.52 -22.38 23.83
CA SER A 24 7.51 -22.62 22.80
C SER A 24 6.80 -23.97 22.96
N ALA A 25 7.50 -25.01 23.42
CA ALA A 25 6.89 -26.29 23.77
C ALA A 25 5.91 -26.15 24.94
N THR A 26 6.30 -25.41 25.98
CA THR A 26 5.43 -25.12 27.13
C THR A 26 4.19 -24.32 26.70
N LEU A 27 4.39 -23.30 25.85
CA LEU A 27 3.30 -22.50 25.30
C LEU A 27 2.35 -23.35 24.43
N THR A 28 2.88 -24.25 23.60
CA THR A 28 2.09 -25.18 22.77
C THR A 28 1.21 -26.07 23.64
N ALA A 29 1.75 -26.61 24.74
CA ALA A 29 0.99 -27.45 25.67
C ALA A 29 -0.15 -26.68 26.36
N ALA A 30 0.11 -25.45 26.81
CA ALA A 30 -0.91 -24.58 27.40
C ALA A 30 -1.98 -24.15 26.37
N ALA A 31 -1.55 -23.85 25.15
CA ALA A 31 -2.41 -23.47 24.04
C ALA A 31 -3.38 -24.61 23.66
N ALA A 32 -2.89 -25.85 23.60
CA ALA A 32 -3.71 -27.04 23.30
C ALA A 32 -4.83 -27.28 24.32
N GLN A 33 -4.63 -26.89 25.59
CA GLN A 33 -5.67 -26.99 26.62
C GLN A 33 -6.78 -25.93 26.47
N THR A 34 -6.43 -24.79 25.88
CA THR A 34 -7.30 -23.60 25.76
C THR A 34 -8.04 -23.56 24.43
N GLN A 35 -7.45 -24.10 23.36
CA GLN A 35 -8.03 -24.09 22.03
C GLN A 35 -9.41 -24.78 22.01
N ARG A 36 -10.37 -24.16 21.33
CA ARG A 36 -11.73 -24.64 21.12
C ARG A 36 -12.09 -24.53 19.65
N THR A 37 -12.62 -25.58 19.05
CA THR A 37 -13.15 -25.48 17.68
C THR A 37 -14.63 -25.16 17.72
N PHE A 38 -15.01 -24.01 17.16
CA PHE A 38 -16.41 -23.68 16.96
C PHE A 38 -16.94 -24.47 15.76
N THR A 39 -18.04 -25.20 15.94
CA THR A 39 -18.63 -26.08 14.90
C THR A 39 -19.83 -25.42 14.24
N GLN A 40 -19.97 -25.61 12.93
CA GLN A 40 -21.13 -25.16 12.16
C GLN A 40 -22.36 -25.95 12.57
N LYS A 41 -23.43 -25.27 13.02
CA LYS A 41 -24.64 -25.95 13.54
C LYS A 41 -25.96 -25.31 13.09
N VAL A 42 -25.94 -24.29 12.24
CA VAL A 42 -27.13 -23.49 11.94
C VAL A 42 -27.28 -23.29 10.43
N GLU A 43 -28.48 -23.58 9.90
CA GLU A 43 -28.87 -23.40 8.49
C GLU A 43 -29.61 -22.07 8.27
N GLY A 44 -29.70 -21.61 7.01
CA GLY A 44 -30.33 -20.34 6.61
C GLY A 44 -29.39 -19.13 6.63
N GLN A 45 -29.83 -17.96 6.13
CA GLN A 45 -29.01 -16.74 6.00
C GLN A 45 -28.32 -16.31 7.30
N ARG A 46 -28.97 -16.48 8.45
CA ARG A 46 -28.36 -16.20 9.77
C ARG A 46 -27.31 -17.23 10.17
N GLY A 47 -27.54 -18.49 9.80
CA GLY A 47 -26.55 -19.55 9.92
C GLY A 47 -25.29 -19.25 9.11
N GLU A 48 -25.40 -18.68 7.91
CA GLU A 48 -24.24 -18.29 7.09
C GLU A 48 -23.35 -17.25 7.78
N VAL A 49 -23.95 -16.21 8.38
CA VAL A 49 -23.21 -15.17 9.12
C VAL A 49 -22.56 -15.75 10.38
N ILE A 50 -23.27 -16.58 11.14
CA ILE A 50 -22.73 -17.29 12.32
C ILE A 50 -21.57 -18.20 11.93
N ASN A 51 -21.71 -18.95 10.83
CA ASN A 51 -20.67 -19.85 10.34
C ASN A 51 -19.45 -19.07 9.84
N ALA A 52 -19.64 -17.91 9.21
CA ALA A 52 -18.54 -17.00 8.85
C ALA A 52 -17.81 -16.50 10.11
N PHE A 53 -18.55 -16.08 11.13
CA PHE A 53 -17.99 -15.65 12.41
C PHE A 53 -17.19 -16.77 13.10
N PHE A 54 -17.76 -17.98 13.20
CA PHE A 54 -17.05 -19.14 13.75
C PHE A 54 -15.79 -19.49 12.97
N LYS A 55 -15.82 -19.35 11.64
CA LYS A 55 -14.63 -19.53 10.81
C LYS A 55 -13.54 -18.52 11.14
N LYS A 56 -13.88 -17.24 11.33
CA LYS A 56 -12.92 -16.21 11.77
C LYS A 56 -12.34 -16.50 13.15
N LEU A 57 -13.18 -16.90 14.12
CA LEU A 57 -12.72 -17.30 15.45
C LEU A 57 -11.80 -18.52 15.42
N ASN A 58 -12.08 -19.51 14.57
CA ASN A 58 -11.23 -20.68 14.41
C ASN A 58 -9.87 -20.31 13.79
N ILE A 59 -9.85 -19.41 12.78
CA ILE A 59 -8.61 -18.90 12.18
C ILE A 59 -7.78 -18.16 13.22
N LEU A 60 -8.38 -17.25 13.99
CA LEU A 60 -7.66 -16.51 15.05
C LEU A 60 -7.09 -17.46 16.10
N GLN A 61 -7.83 -18.49 16.48
CA GLN A 61 -7.32 -19.51 17.39
C GLN A 61 -6.16 -20.31 16.80
N GLU A 62 -6.22 -20.69 15.54
CA GLU A 62 -5.11 -21.38 14.87
C GLU A 62 -3.86 -20.49 14.82
N GLN A 63 -4.01 -19.21 14.46
CA GLN A 63 -2.89 -18.27 14.38
C GLN A 63 -2.26 -18.03 15.76
N VAL A 64 -3.06 -17.80 16.81
CA VAL A 64 -2.55 -17.52 18.16
C VAL A 64 -2.03 -18.79 18.86
N PHE A 65 -2.78 -19.88 18.82
CA PHE A 65 -2.51 -21.07 19.63
C PHE A 65 -1.68 -22.15 18.92
N GLN A 66 -1.50 -22.07 17.60
CA GLN A 66 -0.68 -23.03 16.85
C GLN A 66 0.48 -22.35 16.12
N GLN A 67 0.19 -21.34 15.30
CA GLN A 67 1.23 -20.69 14.47
C GLN A 67 2.22 -19.88 15.30
N GLY A 68 1.75 -19.17 16.33
CA GLY A 68 2.62 -18.42 17.25
C GLY A 68 3.68 -19.28 17.95
N PRO A 69 3.29 -20.36 18.66
CA PRO A 69 4.23 -21.30 19.25
C PRO A 69 5.15 -21.97 18.22
N ALA A 70 4.64 -22.32 17.04
CA ALA A 70 5.44 -22.93 15.97
C ALA A 70 6.53 -21.97 15.45
N ALA A 71 6.21 -20.68 15.27
CA ALA A 71 7.18 -19.67 14.84
C ALA A 71 8.29 -19.46 15.90
N LEU A 72 7.92 -19.40 17.18
CA LEU A 72 8.89 -19.33 18.28
C LEU A 72 9.80 -20.56 18.30
N LYS A 73 9.23 -21.75 18.11
CA LYS A 73 10.00 -22.99 18.04
C LYS A 73 11.00 -22.98 16.88
N ALA A 74 10.56 -22.67 15.67
CA ALA A 74 11.42 -22.63 14.50
C ALA A 74 12.58 -21.62 14.65
N TYR A 75 12.30 -20.46 15.23
CA TYR A 75 13.34 -19.48 15.56
C TYR A 75 14.34 -20.01 16.60
N GLY A 76 13.86 -20.62 17.69
CA GLY A 76 14.71 -21.21 18.72
C GLY A 76 15.62 -22.32 18.19
N GLU A 77 15.06 -23.23 17.38
CA GLU A 77 15.79 -24.31 16.71
C GLU A 77 16.88 -23.74 15.78
N GLY A 78 16.51 -22.81 14.89
CA GLY A 78 17.46 -22.19 13.96
C GLY A 78 18.61 -21.43 14.64
N VAL A 79 18.36 -20.81 15.80
CA VAL A 79 19.41 -20.17 16.59
C VAL A 79 20.36 -21.20 17.23
N SER A 80 19.83 -22.31 17.74
CA SER A 80 20.66 -23.38 18.30
C SER A 80 21.47 -24.13 17.23
N ASP A 81 20.94 -24.26 16.01
CA ASP A 81 21.57 -24.97 14.89
C ASP A 81 22.88 -24.33 14.45
N PHE A 82 23.00 -23.01 14.52
CA PHE A 82 24.28 -22.31 14.31
C PHE A 82 25.37 -22.88 15.21
N SER A 83 25.08 -22.97 16.52
CA SER A 83 26.05 -23.43 17.50
C SER A 83 26.34 -24.92 17.34
N HIS A 84 25.34 -25.75 17.01
CA HIS A 84 25.53 -27.16 16.72
C HIS A 84 26.42 -27.39 15.49
N THR A 85 26.21 -26.62 14.42
CA THR A 85 26.99 -26.74 13.18
C THR A 85 28.44 -26.35 13.43
N VAL A 86 28.66 -25.21 14.08
CA VAL A 86 30.02 -24.73 14.40
C VAL A 86 30.74 -25.66 15.39
N GLN A 87 30.02 -26.26 16.34
CA GLN A 87 30.56 -27.31 17.22
C GLN A 87 30.91 -28.59 16.45
N GLY A 88 30.09 -28.99 15.48
CA GLY A 88 30.36 -30.11 14.58
C GLY A 88 31.61 -29.92 13.73
N LEU A 89 32.00 -28.67 13.46
CA LEU A 89 33.25 -28.31 12.79
C LEU A 89 34.47 -28.29 13.74
N GLY A 90 34.29 -28.65 15.01
CA GLY A 90 35.37 -28.80 15.99
C GLY A 90 35.58 -27.61 16.94
N PHE A 91 34.72 -26.58 16.91
CA PHE A 91 34.85 -25.39 17.76
C PHE A 91 34.00 -25.48 19.03
N GLY A 92 34.62 -25.39 20.20
CA GLY A 92 33.89 -25.54 21.48
C GLY A 92 33.24 -24.26 22.01
N LYS A 93 34.01 -23.17 22.11
CA LYS A 93 33.60 -21.94 22.81
C LYS A 93 33.63 -20.69 21.93
N TYR A 94 34.64 -20.60 21.07
CA TYR A 94 34.90 -19.50 20.17
C TYR A 94 35.08 -20.04 18.76
N ALA A 95 34.54 -19.35 17.77
CA ALA A 95 34.85 -19.60 16.37
C ALA A 95 35.15 -18.26 15.68
N TYR A 96 36.24 -18.23 14.92
CA TYR A 96 36.61 -17.10 14.09
C TYR A 96 37.04 -17.60 12.74
N THR A 97 36.51 -16.99 11.68
CA THR A 97 37.00 -17.20 10.33
C THR A 97 37.02 -15.88 9.56
N ASP A 98 37.97 -15.75 8.65
CA ASP A 98 38.16 -14.59 7.78
C ASP A 98 38.65 -15.06 6.42
N LYS A 99 37.99 -14.64 5.34
CA LYS A 99 38.29 -15.10 3.99
C LYS A 99 39.67 -14.64 3.52
N GLY A 100 40.06 -13.41 3.86
CA GLY A 100 41.38 -12.88 3.53
C GLY A 100 42.50 -13.68 4.19
N GLU A 101 42.35 -13.98 5.48
CA GLU A 101 43.31 -14.79 6.23
C GLU A 101 43.38 -16.23 5.70
N ILE A 102 42.24 -16.85 5.35
CA ILE A 102 42.22 -18.19 4.75
C ILE A 102 42.93 -18.19 3.40
N ASN A 103 42.70 -17.19 2.55
CA ASN A 103 43.38 -17.08 1.27
C ASN A 103 44.91 -16.96 1.46
N ASN A 104 45.36 -16.17 2.44
CA ASN A 104 46.79 -16.03 2.77
C ASN A 104 47.41 -17.37 3.21
N ILE A 105 46.71 -18.14 4.05
CA ILE A 105 47.15 -19.48 4.48
C ILE A 105 47.25 -20.43 3.29
N VAL A 106 46.24 -20.44 2.41
CA VAL A 106 46.22 -21.28 1.21
C VAL A 106 47.41 -20.97 0.31
N THR A 107 47.67 -19.68 0.04
CA THR A 107 48.83 -19.26 -0.77
C THR A 107 50.17 -19.65 -0.13
N THR A 108 50.26 -19.57 1.19
CA THR A 108 51.47 -19.95 1.94
C THR A 108 51.73 -21.47 1.83
N LEU A 109 50.68 -22.29 1.97
CA LEU A 109 50.77 -23.74 1.87
C LEU A 109 51.15 -24.20 0.46
N SER A 110 50.49 -23.66 -0.57
CA SER A 110 50.70 -24.09 -1.96
C SER A 110 52.03 -23.62 -2.58
N GLY A 111 52.65 -22.58 -2.02
CA GLY A 111 53.92 -22.03 -2.52
C GLY A 111 55.06 -22.23 -1.52
N PRO A 112 55.34 -21.25 -0.64
CA PRO A 112 56.49 -21.27 0.25
C PRO A 112 56.67 -22.57 1.05
N GLN A 113 55.58 -23.14 1.58
CA GLN A 113 55.64 -24.35 2.40
C GLN A 113 56.00 -25.59 1.57
N TYR A 114 55.42 -25.72 0.37
CA TYR A 114 55.73 -26.79 -0.57
C TYR A 114 57.17 -26.69 -1.05
N ASP A 115 57.62 -25.48 -1.40
CA ASP A 115 58.99 -25.23 -1.87
C ASP A 115 60.04 -25.61 -0.80
N ASP A 116 59.81 -25.28 0.47
CA ASP A 116 60.71 -25.68 1.57
C ASP A 116 60.73 -27.21 1.77
N MET A 117 59.59 -27.89 1.63
CA MET A 117 59.53 -29.36 1.67
C MET A 117 60.36 -30.00 0.56
N ILE A 118 60.29 -29.47 -0.67
CA ILE A 118 61.06 -29.98 -1.81
C ILE A 118 62.55 -29.70 -1.62
N ALA A 119 62.91 -28.52 -1.15
CA ALA A 119 64.30 -28.16 -0.84
C ALA A 119 64.91 -29.13 0.20
N LYS A 120 64.18 -29.41 1.30
CA LYS A 120 64.61 -30.36 2.33
C LYS A 120 64.75 -31.79 1.80
N LYS A 121 63.79 -32.26 0.98
CA LYS A 121 63.88 -33.57 0.32
C LYS A 121 65.11 -33.67 -0.58
N ASN A 122 65.40 -32.63 -1.37
CA ASN A 122 66.57 -32.62 -2.24
C ASN A 122 67.88 -32.63 -1.44
N GLY A 123 67.95 -31.89 -0.32
CA GLY A 123 69.08 -31.94 0.60
C GLY A 123 69.29 -33.33 1.23
N LEU A 124 68.21 -33.97 1.69
CA LEU A 124 68.28 -35.34 2.22
C LEU A 124 68.72 -36.34 1.14
N LYS A 125 68.18 -36.22 -0.07
CA LYS A 125 68.54 -37.07 -1.20
C LYS A 125 70.04 -36.98 -1.50
N SER A 126 70.60 -35.78 -1.56
CA SER A 126 72.04 -35.56 -1.77
C SER A 126 72.89 -36.27 -0.70
N LEU A 127 72.55 -36.10 0.58
CA LEU A 127 73.27 -36.74 1.69
C LEU A 127 73.19 -38.28 1.63
N MET A 128 72.04 -38.83 1.24
CA MET A 128 71.86 -40.27 1.11
C MET A 128 72.59 -40.84 -0.11
N GLU A 129 72.65 -40.10 -1.22
CA GLU A 129 73.44 -40.46 -2.41
C GLU A 129 74.94 -40.47 -2.10
N GLU A 130 75.44 -39.46 -1.37
CA GLU A 130 76.84 -39.44 -0.88
C GLU A 130 77.16 -40.65 0.01
N ALA A 131 76.26 -41.03 0.91
CA ALA A 131 76.42 -42.21 1.75
C ALA A 131 76.40 -43.52 0.94
N GLN A 132 75.53 -43.61 -0.07
CA GLN A 132 75.47 -44.76 -0.99
C GLN A 132 76.80 -44.94 -1.75
N GLU A 133 77.34 -43.84 -2.29
CA GLU A 133 78.64 -43.86 -3.00
C GLU A 133 79.77 -44.35 -2.09
N ALA A 134 79.84 -43.85 -0.85
CA ALA A 134 80.86 -44.24 0.12
C ALA A 134 80.79 -45.73 0.53
N LEU A 135 79.59 -46.31 0.57
CA LEU A 135 79.36 -47.71 0.95
C LEU A 135 79.51 -48.71 -0.21
N GLY A 136 79.54 -48.23 -1.46
CA GLY A 136 79.69 -49.07 -2.66
C GLY A 136 78.54 -50.04 -2.94
N SER A 137 77.42 -49.93 -2.22
CA SER A 137 76.22 -50.75 -2.39
C SER A 137 74.98 -50.03 -1.84
N GLY A 138 73.78 -50.35 -2.37
CA GLY A 138 72.50 -49.74 -1.98
C GLY A 138 71.81 -48.98 -3.11
N THR A 139 70.57 -48.54 -2.88
CA THR A 139 69.79 -47.67 -3.79
C THR A 139 69.03 -46.61 -2.99
N VAL A 140 69.13 -45.35 -3.40
CA VAL A 140 68.33 -44.23 -2.86
C VAL A 140 67.12 -44.00 -3.75
N ASP A 141 65.93 -44.11 -3.18
CA ASP A 141 64.66 -43.94 -3.89
C ASP A 141 63.72 -42.97 -3.16
N PHE A 142 63.36 -41.88 -3.84
CA PHE A 142 62.39 -40.87 -3.40
C PHE A 142 61.21 -40.74 -4.39
N THR A 143 61.00 -41.74 -5.24
CA THR A 143 59.94 -41.74 -6.24
C THR A 143 58.58 -41.60 -5.57
N GLY A 144 57.76 -40.67 -6.06
CA GLY A 144 56.43 -40.36 -5.52
C GLY A 144 56.40 -39.47 -4.27
N TYR A 145 57.54 -38.94 -3.78
CA TYR A 145 57.55 -38.01 -2.65
C TYR A 145 56.80 -36.71 -2.96
N GLU A 146 57.09 -36.09 -4.11
CA GLU A 146 56.47 -34.82 -4.54
C GLU A 146 54.95 -34.94 -4.66
N GLU A 147 54.46 -36.04 -5.24
CA GLU A 147 53.03 -36.33 -5.35
C GLU A 147 52.36 -36.48 -3.97
N LYS A 148 52.99 -37.19 -3.03
CA LYS A 148 52.48 -37.31 -1.65
C LYS A 148 52.52 -35.98 -0.89
N ALA A 149 53.58 -35.20 -1.07
CA ALA A 149 53.72 -33.89 -0.46
C ALA A 149 52.63 -32.92 -0.96
N GLN A 150 52.40 -32.90 -2.28
CA GLN A 150 51.32 -32.13 -2.89
C GLN A 150 49.96 -32.62 -2.37
N GLY A 151 49.75 -33.94 -2.31
CA GLY A 151 48.51 -34.52 -1.78
C GLY A 151 48.20 -34.07 -0.34
N PHE A 152 49.19 -34.04 0.57
CA PHE A 152 48.98 -33.55 1.93
C PHE A 152 48.68 -32.04 1.97
N ILE A 153 49.34 -31.23 1.14
CA ILE A 153 49.06 -29.79 1.04
C ILE A 153 47.65 -29.55 0.52
N ASP A 154 47.23 -30.27 -0.52
CA ASP A 154 45.90 -30.14 -1.11
C ASP A 154 44.79 -30.58 -0.14
N GLU A 155 45.01 -31.67 0.60
CA GLU A 155 44.11 -32.12 1.67
C GLU A 155 43.94 -31.05 2.75
N GLU A 156 45.02 -30.39 3.15
CA GLU A 156 44.98 -29.37 4.20
C GLU A 156 44.37 -28.05 3.71
N ILE A 157 44.65 -27.64 2.47
CA ILE A 157 43.98 -26.52 1.80
C ILE A 157 42.47 -26.79 1.73
N LYS A 158 42.08 -28.01 1.35
CA LYS A 158 40.67 -28.41 1.28
C LYS A 158 40.02 -28.35 2.67
N ALA A 159 40.65 -28.94 3.69
CA ALA A 159 40.12 -28.95 5.05
C ALA A 159 39.86 -27.53 5.59
N ARG A 160 40.79 -26.59 5.35
CA ARG A 160 40.66 -25.18 5.78
C ARG A 160 39.55 -24.45 5.06
N ASN A 161 39.46 -24.60 3.73
CA ASN A 161 38.38 -24.01 2.95
C ASN A 161 37.01 -24.56 3.34
N THR A 162 36.90 -25.88 3.56
CA THR A 162 35.65 -26.50 4.02
C THR A 162 35.25 -25.99 5.40
N THR A 163 36.20 -25.84 6.33
CA THR A 163 35.92 -25.29 7.67
C THR A 163 35.46 -23.84 7.61
N HIS A 164 36.15 -23.00 6.83
CA HIS A 164 35.73 -21.61 6.60
C HIS A 164 34.32 -21.55 6.02
N GLN A 165 34.07 -22.28 4.95
CA GLN A 165 32.77 -22.30 4.28
C GLN A 165 31.67 -22.76 5.24
N GLY A 166 31.90 -23.81 6.02
CA GLY A 166 30.92 -24.31 6.98
C GLY A 166 30.56 -23.30 8.09
N ILE A 167 31.52 -22.51 8.57
CA ILE A 167 31.25 -21.44 9.55
C ILE A 167 30.48 -20.28 8.89
N SER A 168 30.89 -19.88 7.68
CA SER A 168 30.23 -18.81 6.93
C SER A 168 28.78 -19.17 6.57
N ASP A 169 28.55 -20.40 6.09
CA ASP A 169 27.22 -20.91 5.77
C ASP A 169 26.31 -20.93 7.01
N ALA A 170 26.86 -21.35 8.17
CA ALA A 170 26.11 -21.34 9.42
C ALA A 170 25.74 -19.92 9.86
N ASP A 171 26.63 -18.95 9.72
CA ASP A 171 26.37 -17.54 10.06
C ASP A 171 25.33 -16.91 9.12
N ASP A 172 25.41 -17.18 7.83
CA ASP A 172 24.41 -16.72 6.87
C ASP A 172 23.04 -17.36 7.13
N ALA A 173 22.99 -18.65 7.47
CA ALA A 173 21.77 -19.31 7.91
C ALA A 173 21.19 -18.66 9.18
N LEU A 174 22.04 -18.33 10.17
CA LEU A 174 21.61 -17.63 11.40
C LEU A 174 21.04 -16.23 11.09
N LYS A 175 21.67 -15.47 10.18
CA LYS A 175 21.14 -14.18 9.73
C LYS A 175 19.77 -14.35 9.08
N THR A 176 19.61 -15.34 8.19
CA THR A 176 18.32 -15.65 7.57
C THR A 176 17.27 -16.01 8.63
N VAL A 177 17.61 -16.81 9.64
CA VAL A 177 16.73 -17.13 10.78
C VAL A 177 16.35 -15.88 11.55
N ALA A 178 17.29 -14.96 11.80
CA ALA A 178 17.03 -13.71 12.51
C ALA A 178 16.10 -12.76 11.72
N GLU A 179 16.32 -12.61 10.42
CA GLU A 179 15.48 -11.79 9.55
C GLU A 179 14.07 -12.38 9.41
N THR A 180 13.98 -13.69 9.15
CA THR A 180 12.69 -14.41 9.03
C THR A 180 11.93 -14.39 10.36
N GLY A 181 12.65 -14.56 11.48
CA GLY A 181 12.09 -14.50 12.83
C GLY A 181 11.54 -13.12 13.16
N LYS A 182 12.27 -12.05 12.84
CA LYS A 182 11.80 -10.66 13.01
C LYS A 182 10.46 -10.43 12.30
N THR A 183 10.37 -10.83 11.03
CA THR A 183 9.13 -10.71 10.25
C THR A 183 8.00 -11.54 10.87
N SER A 184 8.28 -12.79 11.22
CA SER A 184 7.30 -13.69 11.83
C SER A 184 6.75 -13.17 13.16
N PHE A 185 7.60 -12.57 14.00
CA PHE A 185 7.19 -12.00 15.28
C PHE A 185 6.42 -10.70 15.13
N ALA A 186 6.73 -9.88 14.12
CA ALA A 186 5.93 -8.70 13.80
C ALA A 186 4.51 -9.09 13.35
N ASP A 187 4.39 -10.09 12.47
CA ASP A 187 3.10 -10.64 12.04
C ASP A 187 2.30 -11.22 13.20
N LEU A 188 2.95 -12.00 14.07
CA LEU A 188 2.31 -12.58 15.26
C LEU A 188 1.83 -11.50 16.23
N ALA A 189 2.61 -10.44 16.44
CA ALA A 189 2.20 -9.31 17.26
C ALA A 189 0.94 -8.62 16.68
N GLY A 190 0.84 -8.52 15.35
CA GLY A 190 -0.37 -8.05 14.66
C GLY A 190 -1.58 -8.93 14.94
N VAL A 191 -1.43 -10.25 14.78
CA VAL A 191 -2.49 -11.23 15.08
C VAL A 191 -2.95 -11.14 16.55
N ILE A 192 -2.01 -11.05 17.50
CA ILE A 192 -2.34 -10.97 18.92
C ILE A 192 -3.11 -9.68 19.24
N LYS A 193 -2.70 -8.52 18.68
CA LYS A 193 -3.43 -7.26 18.84
C LYS A 193 -4.84 -7.35 18.26
N ASN A 194 -4.99 -7.96 17.08
CA ASN A 194 -6.30 -8.17 16.49
C ASN A 194 -7.18 -9.08 17.37
N ALA A 195 -6.65 -10.20 17.86
CA ALA A 195 -7.38 -11.09 18.77
C ALA A 195 -7.81 -10.36 20.06
N GLN A 196 -6.93 -9.54 20.65
CA GLN A 196 -7.25 -8.70 21.80
C GLN A 196 -8.35 -7.68 21.50
N ALA A 197 -8.31 -7.03 20.33
CA ALA A 197 -9.34 -6.11 19.88
C ALA A 197 -10.69 -6.80 19.68
N VAL A 198 -10.71 -7.99 19.07
CA VAL A 198 -11.93 -8.81 18.93
C VAL A 198 -12.53 -9.15 20.29
N LEU A 199 -11.71 -9.50 21.28
CA LEU A 199 -12.18 -9.76 22.65
C LEU A 199 -12.73 -8.51 23.33
N SER A 200 -12.17 -7.33 23.06
CA SER A 200 -12.65 -6.05 23.61
C SER A 200 -14.04 -5.65 23.11
N ALA A 201 -14.50 -6.17 21.96
CA ALA A 201 -15.83 -5.93 21.41
C ALA A 201 -16.98 -6.54 22.24
N ALA A 202 -16.66 -7.25 23.34
CA ALA A 202 -17.53 -8.07 24.15
C ALA A 202 -18.20 -9.20 23.31
N PRO A 203 -17.74 -10.46 23.42
CA PRO A 203 -18.27 -11.57 22.63
C PRO A 203 -19.80 -11.72 22.65
N GLU A 204 -20.43 -11.38 23.79
CA GLU A 204 -21.88 -11.35 23.92
C GLU A 204 -22.53 -10.27 23.02
N ARG A 205 -21.97 -9.06 22.97
CA ARG A 205 -22.49 -7.99 22.11
C ARG A 205 -22.28 -8.30 20.63
N VAL A 206 -21.15 -8.92 20.28
CA VAL A 206 -20.87 -9.43 18.93
C VAL A 206 -21.92 -10.47 18.53
N TYR A 207 -22.15 -11.46 19.39
CA TYR A 207 -23.16 -12.49 19.18
C TYR A 207 -24.57 -11.89 19.05
N GLN A 208 -24.95 -10.98 19.95
CA GLN A 208 -26.25 -10.31 19.89
C GLN A 208 -26.46 -9.51 18.61
N ASN A 209 -25.43 -8.80 18.13
CA ASN A 209 -25.50 -8.05 16.86
C ASN A 209 -25.68 -9.00 15.67
N ILE A 210 -24.92 -10.10 15.61
CA ILE A 210 -25.08 -11.13 14.57
C ILE A 210 -26.50 -11.72 14.58
N MET A 211 -27.04 -11.99 15.76
CA MET A 211 -28.36 -12.62 15.92
C MET A 211 -29.52 -11.66 15.65
N LYS A 212 -29.45 -10.42 16.12
CA LYS A 212 -30.58 -9.48 16.15
C LYS A 212 -30.57 -8.48 15.01
N ASN A 213 -29.42 -8.16 14.44
CA ASN A 213 -29.30 -7.05 13.49
C ASN A 213 -29.14 -7.53 12.04
N HIS A 214 -30.12 -7.22 11.18
CA HIS A 214 -30.11 -7.60 9.74
C HIS A 214 -29.05 -6.88 8.92
N ALA A 215 -28.43 -5.84 9.45
CA ALA A 215 -27.33 -5.15 8.81
C ALA A 215 -26.00 -5.94 8.86
N VAL A 216 -25.87 -6.95 9.72
CA VAL A 216 -24.66 -7.79 9.81
C VAL A 216 -24.73 -8.89 8.74
N THR A 217 -23.95 -8.71 7.68
CA THR A 217 -23.82 -9.66 6.57
C THR A 217 -22.50 -10.43 6.64
N VAL A 218 -22.34 -11.46 5.80
CA VAL A 218 -21.09 -12.23 5.72
C VAL A 218 -19.90 -11.34 5.37
N GLU A 219 -20.09 -10.35 4.50
CA GLU A 219 -19.04 -9.39 4.17
C GLU A 219 -18.60 -8.62 5.42
N LYS A 220 -19.55 -8.06 6.20
CA LYS A 220 -19.22 -7.26 7.39
C LYS A 220 -18.58 -8.03 8.54
N ILE A 221 -18.64 -9.37 8.52
CA ILE A 221 -17.87 -10.20 9.47
C ILE A 221 -16.37 -10.04 9.26
N GLY A 222 -15.91 -9.71 8.04
CA GLY A 222 -14.49 -9.49 7.77
C GLY A 222 -13.91 -8.25 8.49
N TYR A 223 -14.73 -7.37 9.07
CA TYR A 223 -14.21 -6.26 9.90
C TYR A 223 -13.38 -6.79 11.08
N LEU A 224 -13.68 -8.00 11.55
CA LEU A 224 -12.92 -8.67 12.60
C LEU A 224 -11.47 -8.96 12.22
N ASP A 225 -11.12 -9.03 10.93
CA ASP A 225 -9.76 -9.40 10.52
C ASP A 225 -8.75 -8.28 10.72
N PHE A 226 -9.20 -7.03 10.83
CA PHE A 226 -8.29 -5.89 10.79
C PHE A 226 -8.53 -4.83 11.87
N ILE A 227 -9.48 -5.01 12.79
CA ILE A 227 -9.51 -4.19 14.01
C ILE A 227 -8.22 -4.38 14.81
N GLN A 228 -7.65 -3.29 15.34
CA GLN A 228 -6.34 -3.33 15.99
C GLN A 228 -6.39 -2.96 17.47
N ASN A 229 -7.46 -2.30 17.91
CA ASN A 229 -7.64 -1.84 19.27
C ASN A 229 -9.13 -1.76 19.67
N GLU A 230 -9.39 -1.34 20.90
CA GLU A 230 -10.75 -1.22 21.44
C GLU A 230 -11.60 -0.16 20.72
N ALA A 231 -11.00 0.96 20.29
CA ALA A 231 -11.72 1.98 19.55
C ALA A 231 -12.21 1.44 18.18
N ASP A 232 -11.37 0.68 17.47
CA ASP A 232 -11.77 0.03 16.23
C ASP A 232 -12.90 -0.98 16.45
N ALA A 233 -12.87 -1.73 17.55
CA ALA A 233 -13.96 -2.61 17.94
C ALA A 233 -15.28 -1.84 18.16
N GLN A 234 -15.22 -0.67 18.81
CA GLN A 234 -16.38 0.21 18.98
C GLN A 234 -16.89 0.74 17.63
N VAL A 235 -16.00 1.10 16.70
CA VAL A 235 -16.36 1.52 15.34
C VAL A 235 -17.05 0.39 14.56
N MET A 236 -16.49 -0.82 14.61
CA MET A 236 -17.10 -2.01 14.00
C MET A 236 -18.52 -2.24 14.54
N ILE A 237 -18.69 -2.15 15.86
CA ILE A 237 -20.00 -2.33 16.49
C ILE A 237 -20.96 -1.21 16.08
N ALA A 238 -20.50 0.04 16.02
CA ALA A 238 -21.30 1.16 15.53
C ALA A 238 -21.72 0.97 14.05
N ALA A 239 -20.86 0.39 13.21
CA ALA A 239 -21.19 0.00 11.84
C ALA A 239 -22.27 -1.07 11.79
N TRP A 240 -22.13 -2.12 12.62
CA TRP A 240 -23.12 -3.20 12.71
C TRP A 240 -24.46 -2.70 13.23
N GLU A 241 -24.48 -1.84 14.25
CA GLU A 241 -25.67 -1.24 14.85
C GLU A 241 -26.32 -0.14 13.99
N ASP A 242 -25.72 0.21 12.85
CA ASP A 242 -26.11 1.34 11.99
C ASP A 242 -26.18 2.67 12.78
N ARG A 243 -25.12 2.96 13.55
CA ARG A 243 -24.98 4.13 14.44
C ARG A 243 -23.61 4.79 14.35
N LEU A 244 -23.05 4.87 13.14
CA LEU A 244 -21.71 5.42 12.90
C LEU A 244 -21.57 6.89 13.35
N GLU A 245 -22.64 7.66 13.44
CA GLU A 245 -22.60 9.03 13.97
C GLU A 245 -22.02 9.10 15.40
N THR A 246 -22.10 8.01 16.16
CA THR A 246 -21.53 7.94 17.51
C THR A 246 -20.00 7.95 17.52
N THR A 247 -19.35 7.54 16.43
CA THR A 247 -17.87 7.46 16.36
C THR A 247 -17.21 8.83 16.25
N VAL A 248 -17.96 9.85 15.79
CA VAL A 248 -17.48 11.24 15.70
C VAL A 248 -17.15 11.82 17.08
N LYS A 249 -17.77 11.30 18.15
CA LYS A 249 -17.50 11.72 19.55
C LYS A 249 -16.29 11.03 20.18
N MET A 250 -15.75 9.99 19.54
CA MET A 250 -14.56 9.29 20.03
C MET A 250 -13.32 10.15 19.79
N ASP A 251 -12.27 9.94 20.61
CA ASP A 251 -10.98 10.58 20.38
C ASP A 251 -10.42 10.14 19.01
N PRO A 252 -10.21 11.07 18.05
CA PRO A 252 -9.69 10.74 16.73
C PRO A 252 -8.38 9.97 16.76
N LYS A 253 -7.55 10.14 17.80
CA LYS A 253 -6.25 9.46 17.96
C LYS A 253 -6.37 8.02 18.44
N SER A 254 -7.51 7.66 19.05
CA SER A 254 -7.76 6.30 19.54
C SER A 254 -8.15 5.34 18.41
N ILE A 255 -8.82 5.85 17.37
CA ILE A 255 -9.25 5.09 16.20
C ILE A 255 -8.05 4.89 15.27
N SER A 256 -7.76 3.65 14.89
CA SER A 256 -6.68 3.35 13.95
C SER A 256 -7.13 3.62 12.49
N PRO A 257 -6.21 3.65 11.51
CA PRO A 257 -6.57 3.71 10.09
C PRO A 257 -7.56 2.61 9.68
N SER A 258 -7.43 1.42 10.27
CA SER A 258 -8.34 0.28 10.09
C SER A 258 -9.75 0.55 10.63
N GLY A 259 -9.89 1.24 11.76
CA GLY A 259 -11.19 1.68 12.26
C GLY A 259 -11.85 2.70 11.32
N TYR A 260 -11.13 3.73 10.89
CA TYR A 260 -11.63 4.69 9.89
C TYR A 260 -12.00 4.05 8.55
N LEU A 261 -11.35 2.95 8.18
CA LEU A 261 -11.64 2.21 6.95
C LEU A 261 -13.02 1.56 7.00
N ILE A 262 -13.44 1.06 8.16
CA ILE A 262 -14.82 0.57 8.37
C ILE A 262 -15.82 1.71 8.13
N ILE A 263 -15.55 2.89 8.67
CA ILE A 263 -16.40 4.08 8.47
C ILE A 263 -16.48 4.43 6.98
N SER A 264 -15.34 4.48 6.30
CA SER A 264 -15.25 4.76 4.87
C SER A 264 -16.05 3.77 4.03
N ILE A 265 -15.90 2.47 4.28
CA ILE A 265 -16.64 1.40 3.60
C ILE A 265 -18.14 1.60 3.79
N GLU A 266 -18.59 1.83 5.01
CA GLU A 266 -20.02 1.93 5.33
C GLU A 266 -20.68 3.19 4.79
N ILE A 267 -20.02 4.36 4.90
CA ILE A 267 -20.57 5.62 4.40
C ILE A 267 -20.51 5.64 2.88
N SER A 268 -19.43 5.16 2.25
CA SER A 268 -19.37 5.05 0.79
C SER A 268 -20.41 4.06 0.26
N SER A 269 -20.63 2.92 0.93
CA SER A 269 -21.74 2.00 0.58
C SER A 269 -23.10 2.69 0.73
N ALA A 270 -23.28 3.51 1.77
CA ALA A 270 -24.51 4.28 1.96
C ALA A 270 -24.73 5.30 0.83
N VAL A 271 -23.66 5.92 0.32
CA VAL A 271 -23.71 6.82 -0.84
C VAL A 271 -24.11 6.06 -2.11
N GLU A 272 -23.54 4.88 -2.35
CA GLU A 272 -23.89 4.02 -3.50
C GLU A 272 -25.36 3.59 -3.49
N ASP A 273 -25.82 3.10 -2.34
CA ASP A 273 -27.22 2.68 -2.13
C ASP A 273 -28.17 3.90 -2.05
N GLY A 274 -27.59 5.10 -1.95
CA GLY A 274 -28.24 6.38 -1.67
C GLY A 274 -29.13 6.35 -0.43
N LYS A 275 -28.62 5.79 0.66
CA LYS A 275 -29.16 5.80 2.03
C LYS A 275 -28.94 7.17 2.68
N LYS A 276 -29.65 8.19 2.16
CA LYS A 276 -29.55 9.60 2.56
C LYS A 276 -29.46 9.81 4.08
N TYR A 277 -30.40 9.23 4.83
CA TYR A 277 -30.48 9.44 6.29
C TYR A 277 -29.24 8.97 7.04
N LYS A 278 -28.61 7.86 6.61
CA LYS A 278 -27.38 7.36 7.24
C LYS A 278 -26.22 8.31 7.03
N ILE A 279 -26.09 8.85 5.82
CA ILE A 279 -25.04 9.81 5.45
C ILE A 279 -25.26 11.12 6.23
N GLU A 280 -26.49 11.62 6.21
CA GLU A 280 -26.87 12.86 6.89
C GLU A 280 -26.58 12.81 8.38
N ARG A 281 -27.04 11.76 9.10
CA ARG A 281 -26.74 11.61 10.53
C ARG A 281 -25.24 11.60 10.82
N TYR A 282 -24.45 10.95 9.96
CA TYR A 282 -23.00 10.88 10.15
C TYR A 282 -22.34 12.24 9.96
N ILE A 283 -22.72 12.97 8.91
CA ILE A 283 -22.17 14.30 8.61
C ILE A 283 -22.66 15.35 9.64
N ASP A 284 -23.93 15.31 10.03
CA ASP A 284 -24.52 16.20 11.04
C ASP A 284 -23.81 16.10 12.40
N ALA A 285 -23.35 14.91 12.78
CA ALA A 285 -22.65 14.69 14.04
C ALA A 285 -21.35 15.50 14.18
N PHE A 286 -20.71 15.90 13.07
CA PHE A 286 -19.56 16.81 13.11
C PHE A 286 -19.94 18.18 13.67
N GLY A 287 -21.17 18.66 13.42
CA GLY A 287 -21.68 19.92 13.97
C GLY A 287 -21.89 19.91 15.47
N LYS A 288 -21.77 18.73 16.13
CA LYS A 288 -22.02 18.48 17.55
C LYS A 288 -20.75 18.17 18.37
N VAL A 289 -19.58 18.28 17.76
CA VAL A 289 -18.27 18.12 18.41
C VAL A 289 -17.39 19.34 18.14
N GLU A 290 -16.34 19.54 18.93
CA GLU A 290 -15.42 20.67 18.72
C GLU A 290 -14.86 20.70 17.30
N VAL A 291 -14.69 21.90 16.74
CA VAL A 291 -14.18 22.09 15.37
C VAL A 291 -12.83 21.40 15.12
N GLU A 292 -11.95 21.35 16.13
CA GLU A 292 -10.66 20.67 16.00
C GLU A 292 -10.79 19.14 16.02
N THR A 293 -11.74 18.59 16.80
CA THR A 293 -12.09 17.16 16.76
C THR A 293 -12.67 16.79 15.40
N SER A 294 -13.57 17.63 14.86
CA SER A 294 -14.15 17.48 13.52
C SER A 294 -13.06 17.43 12.44
N LYS A 295 -12.15 18.42 12.42
CA LYS A 295 -11.00 18.45 11.50
C LYS A 295 -10.11 17.22 11.60
N ALA A 296 -9.82 16.74 12.81
CA ALA A 296 -8.96 15.57 13.01
C ALA A 296 -9.58 14.29 12.43
N HIS A 297 -10.88 14.07 12.64
CA HIS A 297 -11.63 12.96 12.03
C HIS A 297 -11.65 13.08 10.51
N ILE A 298 -11.94 14.26 9.96
CA ILE A 298 -11.97 14.51 8.51
C ILE A 298 -10.61 14.19 7.88
N LYS A 299 -9.52 14.66 8.49
CA LYS A 299 -8.16 14.38 8.02
C LYS A 299 -7.91 12.87 7.95
N ASN A 300 -8.19 12.13 9.02
CA ASN A 300 -7.97 10.68 9.06
C ASN A 300 -8.84 9.94 8.04
N LEU A 301 -10.09 10.35 7.86
CA LEU A 301 -10.99 9.79 6.84
C LEU A 301 -10.50 10.04 5.42
N LYS A 302 -10.05 11.25 5.09
CA LYS A 302 -9.49 11.56 3.76
C LYS A 302 -8.25 10.72 3.46
N GLU A 303 -7.35 10.56 4.44
CA GLU A 303 -6.16 9.71 4.29
C GLU A 303 -6.51 8.24 4.05
N VAL A 304 -7.53 7.74 4.74
CA VAL A 304 -8.00 6.36 4.56
C VAL A 304 -8.78 6.20 3.24
N ASN A 305 -9.60 7.17 2.86
CA ASN A 305 -10.30 7.21 1.59
C ASN A 305 -9.32 7.22 0.41
N LYS A 306 -8.19 7.94 0.54
CA LYS A 306 -7.08 7.89 -0.40
C LYS A 306 -6.54 6.48 -0.57
N GLY A 307 -6.26 5.79 0.54
CA GLY A 307 -5.77 4.42 0.51
C GLY A 307 -6.78 3.44 -0.11
N TYR A 308 -8.04 3.53 0.31
CA TYR A 308 -9.11 2.64 -0.16
C TYR A 308 -9.40 2.84 -1.66
N ALA A 309 -9.44 4.09 -2.14
CA ALA A 309 -9.62 4.36 -3.56
C ALA A 309 -8.45 3.84 -4.40
N LYS A 310 -7.20 4.02 -3.94
CA LYS A 310 -6.02 3.47 -4.61
C LYS A 310 -6.07 1.95 -4.73
N GLU A 311 -6.52 1.24 -3.70
CA GLU A 311 -6.63 -0.22 -3.72
C GLU A 311 -7.64 -0.69 -4.77
N LEU A 312 -8.80 -0.04 -4.83
CA LEU A 312 -9.82 -0.35 -5.83
C LEU A 312 -9.28 -0.13 -7.24
N ILE A 313 -8.60 0.99 -7.49
CA ILE A 313 -8.00 1.30 -8.79
C ILE A 313 -6.86 0.31 -9.12
N ALA A 314 -6.03 -0.06 -8.15
CA ALA A 314 -4.97 -1.06 -8.32
C ALA A 314 -5.55 -2.43 -8.69
N THR A 315 -6.64 -2.81 -8.03
CA THR A 315 -7.38 -4.05 -8.34
C THR A 315 -7.90 -3.99 -9.76
N GLN A 316 -8.57 -2.89 -10.13
CA GLN A 316 -9.09 -2.70 -11.48
C GLN A 316 -7.97 -2.78 -12.54
N ALA A 317 -6.81 -2.16 -12.29
CA ALA A 317 -5.65 -2.22 -13.18
C ALA A 317 -5.10 -3.65 -13.33
N GLY A 318 -5.01 -4.40 -12.22
CA GLY A 318 -4.64 -5.81 -12.28
C GLY A 318 -5.63 -6.66 -13.06
N LEU A 319 -6.93 -6.43 -12.87
CA LEU A 319 -7.97 -7.12 -13.63
C LEU A 319 -7.92 -6.77 -15.12
N GLN A 320 -7.65 -5.51 -15.46
CA GLN A 320 -7.48 -5.07 -16.84
C GLN A 320 -6.29 -5.78 -17.52
N GLU A 321 -5.13 -5.82 -16.87
CA GLU A 321 -3.95 -6.53 -17.37
C GLU A 321 -4.24 -8.03 -17.55
N ALA A 322 -5.03 -8.62 -16.64
CA ALA A 322 -5.52 -9.99 -16.74
C ALA A 322 -6.66 -10.17 -17.77
N LYS A 323 -6.96 -9.16 -18.59
CA LYS A 323 -8.01 -9.14 -19.64
C LYS A 323 -9.40 -9.45 -19.10
N TYR A 324 -9.67 -9.03 -17.86
CA TYR A 324 -11.01 -9.10 -17.28
C TYR A 324 -11.94 -8.11 -17.99
N ASP A 325 -13.22 -8.48 -18.06
CA ASP A 325 -14.23 -7.66 -18.74
C ASP A 325 -14.50 -6.37 -17.95
N GLU A 326 -14.22 -5.22 -18.56
CA GLU A 326 -14.45 -3.88 -18.02
C GLU A 326 -15.94 -3.59 -17.72
N ASN A 327 -16.85 -4.27 -18.41
CA ASN A 327 -18.29 -4.15 -18.22
C ASN A 327 -18.86 -5.21 -17.25
N SER A 328 -17.99 -5.98 -16.61
CA SER A 328 -18.40 -6.95 -15.58
C SER A 328 -19.05 -6.25 -14.37
N PRO A 329 -19.96 -6.95 -13.66
CA PRO A 329 -20.54 -6.44 -12.42
C PRO A 329 -19.49 -6.03 -11.38
N GLU A 330 -18.36 -6.75 -11.30
CA GLU A 330 -17.26 -6.44 -10.37
C GLU A 330 -16.56 -5.13 -10.73
N MET A 331 -16.17 -4.93 -11.99
CA MET A 331 -15.54 -3.68 -12.45
C MET A 331 -16.48 -2.48 -12.26
N ILE A 332 -17.76 -2.63 -12.61
CA ILE A 332 -18.77 -1.59 -12.44
C ILE A 332 -19.01 -1.28 -10.94
N ALA A 333 -18.97 -2.28 -10.07
CA ALA A 333 -19.10 -2.07 -8.62
C ALA A 333 -17.90 -1.31 -8.04
N MET A 334 -16.67 -1.65 -8.43
CA MET A 334 -15.48 -0.89 -8.00
C MET A 334 -15.49 0.55 -8.49
N LYS A 335 -15.85 0.81 -9.77
CA LYS A 335 -16.01 2.18 -10.29
C LYS A 335 -17.06 2.98 -9.52
N ARG A 336 -18.20 2.36 -9.20
CA ARG A 336 -19.25 2.97 -8.37
C ARG A 336 -18.73 3.30 -6.96
N ARG A 337 -17.90 2.43 -6.38
CA ARG A 337 -17.29 2.65 -5.05
C ARG A 337 -16.30 3.79 -5.04
N VAL A 338 -15.40 3.84 -6.01
CA VAL A 338 -14.47 4.98 -6.18
C VAL A 338 -15.25 6.30 -6.28
N LYS A 339 -16.33 6.31 -7.08
CA LYS A 339 -17.21 7.47 -7.21
C LYS A 339 -17.92 7.85 -5.90
N ALA A 340 -18.38 6.87 -5.14
CA ALA A 340 -19.00 7.10 -3.83
C ALA A 340 -18.01 7.63 -2.79
N ILE A 341 -16.76 7.16 -2.81
CA ILE A 341 -15.66 7.70 -2.00
C ILE A 341 -15.42 9.17 -2.35
N ASN A 342 -15.41 9.55 -3.63
CA ASN A 342 -15.26 10.96 -4.04
C ASN A 342 -16.42 11.84 -3.53
N LYS A 343 -17.66 11.35 -3.63
CA LYS A 343 -18.84 12.02 -3.07
C LYS A 343 -18.73 12.21 -1.55
N PHE A 344 -18.25 11.19 -0.85
CA PHE A 344 -18.00 11.27 0.58
C PHE A 344 -16.88 12.27 0.91
N ASN A 345 -15.78 12.28 0.15
CA ASN A 345 -14.72 13.29 0.27
C ASN A 345 -15.26 14.70 0.05
N GLY A 346 -16.21 14.89 -0.86
CA GLY A 346 -16.88 16.18 -1.08
C GLY A 346 -17.69 16.67 0.13
N LEU A 347 -18.41 15.76 0.78
CA LEU A 347 -19.08 16.07 2.05
C LEU A 347 -18.07 16.40 3.15
N LEU A 348 -16.99 15.63 3.29
CA LEU A 348 -15.93 15.89 4.28
C LEU A 348 -15.21 17.23 4.04
N GLN A 349 -14.90 17.53 2.77
CA GLN A 349 -14.35 18.83 2.35
C GLN A 349 -15.30 19.97 2.73
N SER A 350 -16.61 19.77 2.55
CA SER A 350 -17.63 20.76 2.92
C SER A 350 -17.64 21.02 4.42
N VAL A 351 -17.57 19.99 5.25
CA VAL A 351 -17.49 20.12 6.72
C VAL A 351 -16.24 20.87 7.14
N GLU A 352 -15.09 20.56 6.53
CA GLU A 352 -13.80 21.19 6.84
C GLU A 352 -13.76 22.68 6.47
N GLU A 353 -14.12 23.01 5.24
CA GLU A 353 -14.06 24.40 4.71
C GLU A 353 -15.07 25.32 5.39
N LEU A 354 -16.26 24.81 5.69
CA LEU A 354 -17.28 25.54 6.43
C LEU A 354 -17.02 25.55 7.94
N LYS A 355 -15.96 24.87 8.41
CA LYS A 355 -15.58 24.76 9.83
C LYS A 355 -16.73 24.26 10.72
N ILE A 356 -17.48 23.29 10.22
CA ILE A 356 -18.62 22.69 10.91
C ILE A 356 -18.12 21.98 12.18
N GLY A 357 -18.56 22.50 13.32
CA GLY A 357 -18.25 22.01 14.66
C GLY A 357 -18.69 23.02 15.71
N THR A 358 -18.72 22.59 16.96
CA THR A 358 -19.02 23.47 18.08
C THR A 358 -17.83 24.39 18.35
N SER A 359 -18.10 25.66 18.60
CA SER A 359 -17.10 26.60 19.08
C SER A 359 -17.67 27.47 20.20
N THR A 360 -16.80 27.80 21.15
CA THR A 360 -17.15 28.71 22.24
C THR A 360 -16.12 29.84 22.24
N TYR A 361 -16.58 31.08 22.20
CA TYR A 361 -15.70 32.23 22.37
C TYR A 361 -16.29 33.19 23.40
N SER A 362 -15.42 33.80 24.19
CA SER A 362 -15.81 34.82 25.16
C SER A 362 -15.36 36.18 24.67
N ASN A 363 -16.25 37.17 24.71
CA ASN A 363 -15.89 38.57 24.51
C ASN A 363 -16.27 39.38 25.76
N TYR A 364 -15.60 40.52 25.93
CA TYR A 364 -15.88 41.45 27.01
C TYR A 364 -16.60 42.67 26.43
N SER A 365 -17.75 43.00 27.02
CA SER A 365 -18.45 44.26 26.77
C SER A 365 -18.89 44.83 28.12
N ASN A 366 -18.53 46.09 28.39
CA ASN A 366 -18.84 46.79 29.63
C ASN A 366 -18.53 45.97 30.90
N SER A 367 -17.33 45.40 30.99
CA SER A 367 -16.87 44.57 32.13
C SER A 367 -17.69 43.29 32.39
N THR A 368 -18.58 42.91 31.47
CA THR A 368 -19.32 41.65 31.49
C THR A 368 -18.73 40.73 30.42
N MET A 369 -18.40 39.49 30.82
CA MET A 369 -17.98 38.45 29.89
C MET A 369 -19.23 37.81 29.29
N TYR A 370 -19.39 37.87 27.98
CA TYR A 370 -20.41 37.11 27.27
C TYR A 370 -19.73 35.90 26.63
N THR A 371 -20.29 34.73 26.87
CA THR A 371 -19.84 33.48 26.27
C THR A 371 -20.82 33.11 25.17
N HIS A 372 -20.33 33.08 23.94
CA HIS A 372 -21.09 32.74 22.76
C HIS A 372 -20.84 31.27 22.40
N HIS A 373 -21.92 30.54 22.11
CA HIS A 373 -21.88 29.16 21.66
C HIS A 373 -22.41 29.07 20.23
N THR A 374 -21.62 28.48 19.36
CA THR A 374 -22.03 28.14 17.99
C THR A 374 -22.03 26.64 17.81
N GLU A 375 -23.11 26.10 17.26
CA GLU A 375 -23.21 24.74 16.76
C GLU A 375 -23.77 24.74 15.33
N TYR A 376 -23.68 23.61 14.64
CA TYR A 376 -24.18 23.47 13.29
C TYR A 376 -25.13 22.28 13.17
N SER A 377 -26.00 22.31 12.17
CA SER A 377 -26.69 21.13 11.66
C SER A 377 -26.58 21.04 10.15
N PHE A 378 -26.67 19.81 9.65
CA PHE A 378 -26.47 19.47 8.25
C PHE A 378 -27.65 18.66 7.72
N GLU A 379 -28.27 19.11 6.64
CA GLU A 379 -29.38 18.42 5.98
C GLU A 379 -29.05 18.19 4.51
N ILE A 380 -29.12 16.94 4.05
CA ILE A 380 -28.97 16.65 2.63
C ILE A 380 -30.29 17.01 1.94
N LEU A 381 -30.26 17.65 0.79
CA LEU A 381 -31.45 17.91 -0.01
C LEU A 381 -31.53 16.91 -1.17
N ASP A 382 -30.42 16.73 -1.87
CA ASP A 382 -30.24 15.77 -2.97
C ASP A 382 -28.86 15.12 -2.87
N LEU A 383 -28.79 13.81 -3.13
CA LEU A 383 -27.54 13.04 -3.20
C LEU A 383 -26.89 13.06 -4.60
N GLY A 384 -27.50 13.73 -5.57
CA GLY A 384 -26.94 13.90 -6.91
C GLY A 384 -26.72 12.57 -7.61
N ARG A 385 -27.70 11.66 -7.58
CA ARG A 385 -27.57 10.32 -8.19
C ARG A 385 -27.33 10.38 -9.70
N GLU A 386 -27.90 11.40 -10.37
CA GLU A 386 -27.86 11.54 -11.83
C GLU A 386 -26.80 12.52 -12.34
N ASN A 387 -26.51 13.58 -11.58
CA ASN A 387 -25.65 14.70 -12.00
C ASN A 387 -24.36 14.85 -11.16
N ASP A 388 -24.15 13.99 -10.17
CA ASP A 388 -23.02 14.03 -9.25
C ASP A 388 -22.85 15.32 -8.44
N VAL A 389 -23.96 16.04 -8.26
CA VAL A 389 -24.04 17.24 -7.42
C VAL A 389 -24.87 16.92 -6.18
N ILE A 390 -24.20 16.84 -5.03
CA ILE A 390 -24.90 16.73 -3.74
C ILE A 390 -25.32 18.11 -3.32
N GLN A 391 -26.62 18.34 -3.10
CA GLN A 391 -27.14 19.60 -2.56
C GLN A 391 -27.46 19.41 -1.08
N PHE A 392 -27.09 20.38 -0.26
CA PHE A 392 -27.30 20.30 1.19
C PHE A 392 -27.46 21.70 1.81
N GLU A 393 -28.16 21.74 2.94
CA GLU A 393 -28.33 22.93 3.76
C GLU A 393 -27.47 22.79 5.03
N VAL A 394 -26.81 23.89 5.39
CA VAL A 394 -26.14 24.02 6.70
C VAL A 394 -26.86 25.09 7.50
N THR A 395 -27.25 24.76 8.72
CA THR A 395 -27.79 25.72 9.68
C THR A 395 -26.72 26.02 10.73
N GLU A 396 -26.29 27.27 10.82
CA GLU A 396 -25.50 27.78 11.94
C GLU A 396 -26.46 28.23 13.05
N ASN A 397 -26.31 27.68 14.25
CA ASN A 397 -27.02 28.13 15.44
C ASN A 397 -26.04 28.86 16.35
N LYS A 398 -26.16 30.18 16.42
CA LYS A 398 -25.35 31.04 17.29
C LYS A 398 -26.22 31.62 18.39
N ASP A 399 -26.08 31.10 19.60
CA ASP A 399 -26.86 31.51 20.78
C ASP A 399 -28.39 31.50 20.56
N GLY A 400 -28.89 30.55 19.77
CA GLY A 400 -30.32 30.43 19.43
C GLY A 400 -30.74 31.19 18.17
N VAL A 401 -29.83 31.97 17.55
CA VAL A 401 -30.05 32.62 16.26
C VAL A 401 -29.66 31.65 15.14
N LEU A 402 -30.62 31.28 14.31
CA LEU A 402 -30.43 30.33 13.22
C LEU A 402 -30.15 31.05 11.90
N GLU A 403 -29.03 30.75 11.26
CA GLU A 403 -28.70 31.16 9.89
C GLU A 403 -28.61 29.93 8.98
N LYS A 404 -29.41 29.91 7.91
CA LYS A 404 -29.46 28.80 6.95
C LYS A 404 -28.79 29.20 5.64
N LYS A 405 -27.91 28.35 5.13
CA LYS A 405 -27.23 28.54 3.83
C LYS A 405 -27.30 27.25 3.02
N LEU A 406 -27.54 27.42 1.72
CA LEU A 406 -27.60 26.35 0.74
C LEU A 406 -26.23 26.18 0.08
N TYR A 407 -25.82 24.93 -0.06
CA TYR A 407 -24.55 24.56 -0.66
C TYR A 407 -24.72 23.38 -1.62
N SER A 408 -23.75 23.23 -2.51
CA SER A 408 -23.59 22.04 -3.31
C SER A 408 -22.14 21.55 -3.31
N SER A 409 -21.98 20.22 -3.32
CA SER A 409 -20.72 19.52 -3.52
C SER A 409 -20.77 18.81 -4.86
N SER A 410 -19.99 19.27 -5.83
CA SER A 410 -19.99 18.74 -7.20
C SER A 410 -18.68 18.04 -7.53
N LEU A 411 -18.80 16.88 -8.21
CA LEU A 411 -17.68 16.20 -8.85
C LEU A 411 -17.52 16.76 -10.28
N SER A 412 -16.97 17.96 -10.42
CA SER A 412 -16.92 18.65 -11.71
C SER A 412 -15.61 18.40 -12.45
N VAL A 413 -15.73 18.19 -13.77
CA VAL A 413 -14.66 18.19 -14.79
C VAL A 413 -14.46 19.61 -15.36
N THR A 414 -15.33 20.56 -15.01
CA THR A 414 -15.45 21.91 -15.60
C THR A 414 -15.25 23.00 -14.57
N SER A 415 -14.17 22.95 -13.80
CA SER A 415 -13.73 24.12 -13.04
C SER A 415 -12.97 25.09 -13.97
N ASN A 416 -13.32 26.39 -13.93
CA ASN A 416 -12.63 27.40 -14.71
C ASN A 416 -11.13 27.46 -14.30
N ASP A 417 -10.23 27.68 -15.27
CA ASP A 417 -8.77 27.58 -15.09
C ASP A 417 -8.26 28.47 -13.94
N ALA A 418 -8.93 29.58 -13.67
CA ALA A 418 -8.62 30.51 -12.59
C ALA A 418 -8.89 29.93 -11.19
N ASP A 419 -9.97 29.18 -11.02
CA ASP A 419 -10.40 28.64 -9.73
C ASP A 419 -9.53 27.44 -9.34
N LEU A 420 -9.26 26.55 -10.30
CA LEU A 420 -8.31 25.44 -10.12
C LEU A 420 -6.88 25.98 -9.85
N SER A 421 -6.46 27.01 -10.58
CA SER A 421 -5.18 27.69 -10.36
C SER A 421 -5.06 28.32 -8.97
N ASN A 422 -6.14 28.89 -8.42
CA ASN A 422 -6.11 29.53 -7.11
C ASN A 422 -6.16 28.52 -5.96
N ALA A 423 -6.93 27.44 -6.11
CA ALA A 423 -6.94 26.32 -5.17
C ALA A 423 -5.56 25.63 -5.06
N LEU A 424 -4.80 25.57 -6.16
CA LEU A 424 -3.47 24.94 -6.19
C LEU A 424 -2.35 25.81 -5.58
N LYS A 425 -2.55 27.12 -5.36
CA LYS A 425 -1.54 28.01 -4.77
C LYS A 425 -1.31 27.77 -3.27
N SER A 426 -2.27 27.18 -2.56
CA SER A 426 -2.21 26.93 -1.10
C SER A 426 -1.51 25.62 -0.72
N LEU A 427 -1.05 24.81 -1.68
CA LEU A 427 -0.60 23.43 -1.44
C LEU A 427 0.74 23.25 -0.71
N GLY A 428 1.74 24.08 -1.03
CA GLY A 428 3.14 23.66 -0.91
C GLY A 428 3.79 23.66 0.48
N ASP A 429 3.03 23.64 1.57
CA ASP A 429 3.59 23.48 2.92
C ASP A 429 3.23 22.10 3.55
N SER A 430 2.40 21.27 2.91
CA SER A 430 1.79 20.10 3.55
C SER A 430 2.11 18.72 2.94
N VAL A 431 2.86 18.69 1.85
CA VAL A 431 2.99 17.52 0.95
C VAL A 431 4.03 16.50 1.45
N ASP A 432 5.25 16.95 1.79
CA ASP A 432 6.41 16.05 1.98
C ASP A 432 6.29 15.01 3.10
N LYS A 433 5.68 15.36 4.25
CA LYS A 433 5.54 14.44 5.39
C LYS A 433 4.29 13.56 5.28
N LYS A 434 3.21 14.08 4.69
CA LYS A 434 1.92 13.37 4.59
C LYS A 434 1.96 12.23 3.57
N GLU A 435 2.84 12.30 2.57
CA GLU A 435 2.82 11.33 1.46
C GLU A 435 3.56 10.02 1.76
N LYS A 436 4.69 10.06 2.48
CA LYS A 436 5.32 8.83 2.99
C LYS A 436 4.45 8.12 4.02
N GLU A 437 3.85 8.87 4.95
CA GLU A 437 2.84 8.35 5.88
C GLU A 437 1.61 7.81 5.11
N GLY A 438 1.20 8.48 4.03
CA GLY A 438 0.11 8.07 3.14
C GLY A 438 0.36 6.76 2.40
N MET A 439 1.59 6.51 1.93
CA MET A 439 1.96 5.22 1.32
C MET A 439 1.99 4.09 2.36
N HIS A 440 2.59 4.31 3.54
CA HIS A 440 2.55 3.31 4.61
C HIS A 440 1.11 3.00 5.06
N ASN A 441 0.26 4.02 5.20
CA ASN A 441 -1.16 3.84 5.52
C ASN A 441 -1.89 3.11 4.40
N PHE A 442 -1.60 3.40 3.13
CA PHE A 442 -2.14 2.68 2.00
C PHE A 442 -1.76 1.19 2.01
N LEU A 443 -0.49 0.85 2.24
CA LEU A 443 -0.05 -0.55 2.32
C LEU A 443 -0.75 -1.30 3.46
N ASN A 444 -0.92 -0.64 4.62
CA ASN A 444 -1.69 -1.19 5.74
C ASN A 444 -3.17 -1.41 5.39
N ILE A 445 -3.80 -0.45 4.71
CA ILE A 445 -5.19 -0.55 4.23
C ILE A 445 -5.33 -1.71 3.23
N LEU A 446 -4.49 -1.76 2.21
CA LEU A 446 -4.53 -2.82 1.18
C LEU A 446 -4.39 -4.24 1.78
N SER A 447 -3.62 -4.38 2.86
CA SER A 447 -3.53 -5.63 3.61
C SER A 447 -4.83 -6.00 4.34
N ALA A 448 -5.59 -4.99 4.78
CA ALA A 448 -6.80 -5.12 5.58
C ALA A 448 -8.08 -5.31 4.74
N THR A 449 -8.14 -4.78 3.51
CA THR A 449 -9.38 -4.72 2.69
C THR A 449 -9.47 -5.65 1.50
N ALA A 450 -8.49 -6.55 1.31
CA ALA A 450 -8.52 -7.53 0.22
C ALA A 450 -9.81 -8.39 0.13
N ASP A 451 -10.50 -8.60 1.26
CA ASP A 451 -11.80 -9.32 1.33
C ASP A 451 -13.04 -8.43 1.08
N PHE A 452 -12.88 -7.09 0.96
CA PHE A 452 -13.95 -6.07 0.93
C PHE A 452 -14.13 -5.36 -0.41
N ILE A 453 -13.58 -5.93 -1.48
CA ILE A 453 -13.71 -5.37 -2.82
C ILE A 453 -15.17 -5.50 -3.30
N PRO A 454 -15.86 -4.40 -3.65
CA PRO A 454 -17.25 -4.42 -4.06
C PRO A 454 -17.47 -5.22 -5.35
N GLY A 455 -18.54 -6.04 -5.42
CA GLY A 455 -19.07 -6.55 -6.70
C GLY A 455 -19.22 -8.06 -6.90
N GLY A 456 -18.91 -8.91 -5.92
CA GLY A 456 -19.17 -10.35 -6.04
C GLY A 456 -19.31 -11.04 -4.68
N LYS A 457 -20.01 -12.20 -4.63
CA LYS A 457 -20.00 -13.12 -3.47
C LYS A 457 -18.56 -13.29 -2.97
N PRO A 458 -18.31 -13.38 -1.64
CA PRO A 458 -17.01 -13.17 -0.99
C PRO A 458 -15.83 -13.49 -1.90
N THR A 459 -15.43 -12.49 -2.66
CA THR A 459 -14.34 -12.53 -3.62
C THR A 459 -13.07 -12.43 -2.81
N LYS A 460 -12.65 -13.56 -2.26
CA LYS A 460 -11.32 -13.75 -1.71
C LYS A 460 -10.33 -13.56 -2.85
N VAL A 461 -9.99 -12.32 -3.18
CA VAL A 461 -8.69 -12.08 -3.79
C VAL A 461 -7.71 -12.63 -2.76
N ALA A 462 -7.04 -13.73 -3.10
CA ALA A 462 -6.27 -14.47 -2.12
C ALA A 462 -5.37 -13.47 -1.39
N VAL A 463 -5.46 -13.37 -0.06
CA VAL A 463 -4.62 -12.43 0.71
C VAL A 463 -3.13 -12.58 0.34
N GLY A 464 -2.71 -13.79 -0.06
CA GLY A 464 -1.39 -14.07 -0.64
C GLY A 464 -1.07 -13.31 -1.94
N ALA A 465 -2.06 -13.03 -2.79
CA ALA A 465 -1.94 -12.28 -4.03
C ALA A 465 -1.53 -10.83 -3.79
N PHE A 466 -2.25 -10.14 -2.91
CA PHE A 466 -1.92 -8.78 -2.52
C PHE A 466 -0.66 -8.71 -1.65
N LYS A 467 -0.42 -9.69 -0.77
CA LYS A 467 0.84 -9.79 -0.02
C LYS A 467 2.06 -9.94 -0.94
N ALA A 468 1.96 -10.70 -2.03
CA ALA A 468 3.04 -10.81 -3.02
C ALA A 468 3.28 -9.48 -3.75
N ILE A 469 2.22 -8.72 -4.07
CA ILE A 469 2.35 -7.35 -4.62
C ILE A 469 3.06 -6.44 -3.61
N LEU A 470 2.63 -6.44 -2.34
CA LEU A 470 3.24 -5.62 -1.28
C LEU A 470 4.75 -5.88 -1.15
N ASN A 471 5.16 -7.15 -1.12
CA ASN A 471 6.57 -7.53 -1.04
C ASN A 471 7.39 -7.07 -2.27
N SER A 472 6.77 -6.99 -3.45
CA SER A 472 7.42 -6.48 -4.67
C SER A 472 7.56 -4.94 -4.70
N VAL A 473 6.75 -4.22 -3.91
CA VAL A 473 6.74 -2.75 -3.87
C VAL A 473 7.63 -2.19 -2.73
N ASP A 474 7.86 -2.98 -1.68
CA ASP A 474 8.69 -2.62 -0.52
C ASP A 474 10.17 -3.00 -0.69
N ALA A 475 10.48 -4.04 -1.48
CA ALA A 475 11.85 -4.32 -1.89
C ALA A 475 12.29 -3.29 -2.94
N SER A 476 13.37 -2.56 -2.67
CA SER A 476 14.07 -1.70 -3.62
C SER A 476 14.37 -2.43 -4.95
N ILE A 477 13.48 -2.36 -5.95
CA ILE A 477 13.62 -3.19 -7.16
C ILE A 477 13.34 -2.43 -8.46
N ASP A 478 14.39 -2.47 -9.27
CA ASP A 478 14.49 -2.37 -10.71
C ASP A 478 13.63 -3.46 -11.40
N TRP A 479 12.83 -3.03 -12.38
CA TRP A 479 11.63 -3.73 -12.86
C TRP A 479 11.90 -4.96 -13.74
N ASP A 480 13.17 -5.24 -14.07
CA ASP A 480 13.53 -6.26 -15.05
C ASP A 480 13.65 -7.70 -14.47
N GLY A 481 13.48 -7.88 -13.15
CA GLY A 481 13.62 -9.20 -12.50
C GLY A 481 12.47 -9.68 -11.60
N GLY A 482 11.41 -8.90 -11.44
CA GLY A 482 10.49 -8.93 -10.28
C GLY A 482 9.59 -10.16 -10.02
N ALA A 483 9.77 -11.28 -10.72
CA ALA A 483 8.99 -12.50 -10.48
C ALA A 483 9.78 -13.63 -9.81
N SER A 484 11.11 -13.60 -9.81
CA SER A 484 11.96 -14.73 -9.40
C SER A 484 12.26 -14.80 -7.89
N ALA A 485 11.92 -13.76 -7.13
CA ALA A 485 12.15 -13.71 -5.68
C ALA A 485 10.99 -14.28 -4.83
N LEU A 486 9.89 -14.73 -5.46
CA LEU A 486 8.72 -15.25 -4.76
C LEU A 486 8.76 -16.78 -4.74
N GLY A 487 9.15 -17.34 -3.59
CA GLY A 487 9.16 -18.78 -3.33
C GLY A 487 7.77 -19.45 -3.47
N GLU A 488 7.83 -20.77 -3.68
CA GLU A 488 6.84 -21.81 -4.03
C GLU A 488 5.36 -21.77 -3.52
N ALA A 489 4.87 -20.71 -2.87
CA ALA A 489 3.51 -20.67 -2.29
C ALA A 489 2.48 -19.82 -3.06
N VAL A 490 2.82 -19.31 -4.25
CA VAL A 490 1.95 -18.38 -4.99
C VAL A 490 1.06 -19.13 -5.99
N PRO A 491 -0.28 -18.98 -5.94
CA PRO A 491 -1.17 -19.69 -6.86
C PRO A 491 -1.04 -19.16 -8.28
N GLU A 492 -0.99 -20.04 -9.28
CA GLU A 492 -0.97 -19.63 -10.71
C GLU A 492 -2.21 -18.83 -11.12
N LYS A 493 -3.36 -19.15 -10.52
CA LYS A 493 -4.65 -18.50 -10.79
C LYS A 493 -5.50 -18.39 -9.52
N PHE A 494 -6.32 -17.36 -9.45
CA PHE A 494 -7.34 -17.20 -8.39
C PHE A 494 -8.73 -16.95 -9.01
N ILE A 495 -9.79 -16.90 -8.21
CA ILE A 495 -11.17 -16.81 -8.71
C ILE A 495 -11.82 -15.50 -8.29
N ILE A 496 -12.34 -14.73 -9.25
CA ILE A 496 -13.25 -13.61 -9.04
C ILE A 496 -14.51 -13.83 -9.85
N GLY A 497 -15.69 -13.65 -9.24
CA GLY A 497 -16.97 -13.79 -9.95
C GLY A 497 -17.16 -15.16 -10.63
N GLY A 498 -16.48 -16.21 -10.13
CA GLY A 498 -16.46 -17.53 -10.75
C GLY A 498 -15.50 -17.70 -11.94
N LYS A 499 -14.79 -16.64 -12.36
CA LYS A 499 -13.79 -16.66 -13.43
C LYS A 499 -12.39 -16.84 -12.86
N LYS A 500 -11.56 -17.64 -13.55
CA LYS A 500 -10.14 -17.86 -13.19
C LYS A 500 -9.30 -16.71 -13.73
N ILE A 501 -8.59 -16.04 -12.84
CA ILE A 501 -7.73 -14.89 -13.14
C ILE A 501 -6.27 -15.32 -13.05
N PRO A 502 -5.48 -15.11 -14.13
CA PRO A 502 -4.04 -15.31 -14.10
C PRO A 502 -3.36 -14.42 -13.07
N PHE A 503 -2.63 -15.04 -12.14
CA PHE A 503 -2.06 -14.32 -11.01
C PHE A 503 -0.97 -13.33 -11.44
N LYS A 504 -0.08 -13.76 -12.34
CA LYS A 504 1.06 -12.97 -12.81
C LYS A 504 0.63 -11.68 -13.52
N GLU A 505 -0.34 -11.78 -14.40
CA GLU A 505 -0.91 -10.66 -15.14
C GLU A 505 -1.60 -9.69 -14.18
N PHE A 506 -2.40 -10.21 -13.24
CA PHE A 506 -3.02 -9.38 -12.21
C PHE A 506 -1.99 -8.59 -11.40
N THR A 507 -0.95 -9.25 -10.90
CA THR A 507 0.09 -8.56 -10.13
C THR A 507 0.86 -7.56 -10.98
N THR A 508 1.08 -7.85 -12.26
CA THR A 508 1.79 -6.95 -13.17
C THR A 508 1.03 -5.62 -13.32
N GLY A 509 -0.28 -5.67 -13.61
CA GLY A 509 -1.12 -4.47 -13.76
C GLY A 509 -1.27 -3.70 -12.46
N ALA A 510 -1.54 -4.40 -11.35
CA ALA A 510 -1.67 -3.79 -10.03
C ALA A 510 -0.37 -3.11 -9.59
N SER A 511 0.77 -3.80 -9.68
CA SER A 511 2.08 -3.23 -9.31
C SER A 511 2.45 -2.03 -10.19
N ARG A 512 2.09 -2.05 -11.49
CA ARG A 512 2.32 -0.91 -12.41
C ARG A 512 1.58 0.34 -11.96
N TYR A 513 0.30 0.20 -11.62
CA TYR A 513 -0.47 1.30 -11.03
C TYR A 513 0.17 1.81 -9.73
N LEU A 514 0.50 0.90 -8.81
CA LEU A 514 1.04 1.27 -7.50
C LEU A 514 2.39 1.96 -7.59
N ALA A 515 3.27 1.49 -8.46
CA ALA A 515 4.56 2.12 -8.67
C ALA A 515 4.45 3.47 -9.36
N SER A 516 3.53 3.62 -10.32
CA SER A 516 3.20 4.92 -10.91
C SER A 516 2.75 5.91 -9.82
N ARG A 517 1.85 5.50 -8.92
CA ARG A 517 1.39 6.34 -7.81
C ARG A 517 2.45 6.60 -6.74
N LYS A 518 3.32 5.63 -6.45
CA LYS A 518 4.46 5.82 -5.56
C LYS A 518 5.44 6.84 -6.15
N LYS A 519 5.77 6.73 -7.44
CA LYS A 519 6.61 7.70 -8.15
C LYS A 519 5.99 9.10 -8.16
N HIS A 520 4.69 9.20 -8.39
CA HIS A 520 3.97 10.48 -8.31
C HIS A 520 4.17 11.14 -6.93
N GLU A 521 4.00 10.38 -5.85
CA GLU A 521 4.18 10.86 -4.47
C GLU A 521 5.64 11.17 -4.12
N ASP A 522 6.59 10.33 -4.53
CA ASP A 522 8.01 10.59 -4.33
C ASP A 522 8.43 11.88 -5.07
N ASN A 523 7.97 12.07 -6.31
CA ASN A 523 8.26 13.24 -7.12
C ASN A 523 7.54 14.51 -6.62
N LEU A 524 6.37 14.38 -5.97
CA LEU A 524 5.60 15.52 -5.43
C LEU A 524 6.41 16.30 -4.39
N SER A 525 7.22 15.61 -3.60
CA SER A 525 8.10 16.22 -2.60
C SER A 525 9.28 17.02 -3.19
N GLU A 526 9.62 16.79 -4.45
CA GLU A 526 10.73 17.46 -5.15
C GLU A 526 10.23 18.52 -6.16
N GLN A 527 8.92 18.56 -6.43
CA GLN A 527 8.31 19.42 -7.45
C GLN A 527 7.93 20.80 -6.91
N SER A 528 8.23 21.86 -7.67
CA SER A 528 7.75 23.21 -7.37
C SER A 528 6.22 23.29 -7.49
N LYS A 529 5.61 24.28 -6.81
CA LYS A 529 4.16 24.55 -6.86
C LYS A 529 3.68 24.72 -8.31
N GLU A 530 4.53 25.29 -9.17
CA GLU A 530 4.28 25.54 -10.58
C GLU A 530 4.21 24.25 -11.40
N VAL A 531 5.10 23.28 -11.15
CA VAL A 531 5.08 21.95 -11.79
C VAL A 531 3.78 21.21 -11.43
N GLN A 532 3.43 21.19 -10.13
CA GLN A 532 2.22 20.51 -9.65
C GLN A 532 0.96 21.12 -10.29
N LYS A 533 0.92 22.44 -10.38
CA LYS A 533 -0.20 23.14 -11.02
C LYS A 533 -0.30 22.82 -12.51
N ALA A 534 0.80 22.87 -13.24
CA ALA A 534 0.81 22.55 -14.67
C ALA A 534 0.36 21.11 -14.93
N ARG A 535 0.79 20.16 -14.08
CA ARG A 535 0.40 18.75 -14.14
C ARG A 535 -1.10 18.55 -13.92
N VAL A 536 -1.67 19.13 -12.86
CA VAL A 536 -3.10 19.00 -12.57
C VAL A 536 -3.94 19.61 -13.68
N GLN A 537 -3.55 20.77 -14.21
CA GLN A 537 -4.26 21.40 -15.34
C GLN A 537 -4.17 20.56 -16.63
N LEU A 538 -3.04 19.92 -16.89
CA LEU A 538 -2.86 19.08 -18.06
C LEU A 538 -3.66 17.79 -17.94
N THR A 539 -3.50 17.08 -16.82
CA THR A 539 -4.18 15.80 -16.55
C THR A 539 -5.69 15.97 -16.47
N SER A 540 -6.21 16.99 -15.80
CA SER A 540 -7.66 17.23 -15.76
C SER A 540 -8.26 17.43 -17.15
N LYS A 541 -7.59 18.21 -18.02
CA LYS A 541 -8.04 18.48 -19.39
C LYS A 541 -7.89 17.28 -20.33
N LEU A 542 -6.84 16.47 -20.16
CA LEU A 542 -6.58 15.33 -21.05
C LEU A 542 -7.32 14.08 -20.66
N THR A 543 -7.34 13.78 -19.37
CA THR A 543 -7.86 12.52 -18.85
C THR A 543 -9.23 12.72 -18.25
N GLY A 544 -9.82 13.91 -18.33
CA GLY A 544 -11.11 14.21 -17.70
C GLY A 544 -11.08 14.01 -16.19
N LYS A 545 -9.89 14.01 -15.56
CA LYS A 545 -9.75 13.88 -14.11
C LYS A 545 -10.43 15.07 -13.45
N GLY A 546 -11.58 14.81 -12.84
CA GLY A 546 -12.38 15.82 -12.16
C GLY A 546 -11.73 16.36 -10.89
N ALA A 547 -12.45 17.25 -10.23
CA ALA A 547 -12.15 17.74 -8.90
C ALA A 547 -13.42 17.80 -8.06
N ILE A 548 -13.24 17.83 -6.74
CA ILE A 548 -14.32 18.06 -5.79
C ILE A 548 -14.48 19.56 -5.63
N SER A 549 -15.68 20.10 -5.77
CA SER A 549 -15.96 21.53 -5.61
C SER A 549 -17.03 21.76 -4.55
N LEU A 550 -16.81 22.75 -3.69
CA LEU A 550 -17.81 23.29 -2.78
C LEU A 550 -18.32 24.61 -3.33
N ILE A 551 -19.64 24.72 -3.46
CA ILE A 551 -20.31 25.90 -4.00
C ILE A 551 -21.35 26.36 -2.99
N GLN A 552 -21.36 27.65 -2.68
CA GLN A 552 -22.47 28.29 -1.97
C GLN A 552 -23.51 28.72 -2.99
N GLU A 553 -24.73 28.23 -2.83
CA GLU A 553 -25.86 28.56 -3.68
C GLU A 553 -26.58 29.80 -3.17
N ASN A 554 -27.27 30.50 -4.07
CA ASN A 554 -28.13 31.64 -3.76
C ASN A 554 -27.46 32.77 -2.93
N VAL A 555 -26.20 33.11 -3.26
CA VAL A 555 -25.48 34.15 -2.52
C VAL A 555 -26.21 35.50 -2.66
N PRO A 556 -26.65 36.14 -1.57
CA PRO A 556 -27.36 37.42 -1.67
C PRO A 556 -26.42 38.51 -2.18
N ARG A 557 -26.93 39.42 -3.01
CA ARG A 557 -26.22 40.63 -3.41
C ARG A 557 -26.60 41.77 -2.47
N TYR A 558 -25.62 42.43 -1.88
CA TYR A 558 -25.86 43.60 -1.05
C TYR A 558 -26.26 44.80 -1.92
N ASP A 559 -27.44 45.36 -1.63
CA ASP A 559 -27.96 46.61 -2.18
C ASP A 559 -28.03 47.64 -1.06
N ILE A 560 -27.44 48.81 -1.29
CA ILE A 560 -27.35 49.91 -0.30
C ILE A 560 -28.71 50.43 0.19
N TRP A 561 -29.79 50.21 -0.57
CA TRP A 561 -31.15 50.65 -0.25
C TRP A 561 -32.05 49.51 0.20
N LYS A 562 -31.79 48.27 -0.23
CA LYS A 562 -32.63 47.10 0.04
C LYS A 562 -32.00 46.07 0.99
N GLY A 563 -30.75 46.28 1.40
CA GLY A 563 -29.97 45.28 2.14
C GLY A 563 -29.62 44.07 1.26
N ASN A 564 -29.53 42.88 1.85
CA ASN A 564 -29.24 41.65 1.11
C ASN A 564 -30.43 41.26 0.20
N VAL A 565 -30.23 41.34 -1.12
CA VAL A 565 -31.22 40.92 -2.12
C VAL A 565 -30.93 39.48 -2.54
N PRO A 566 -31.90 38.55 -2.46
CA PRO A 566 -31.71 37.19 -2.95
C PRO A 566 -31.32 37.17 -4.42
N THR A 567 -30.26 36.45 -4.77
CA THR A 567 -29.87 36.18 -6.16
C THR A 567 -29.75 34.68 -6.40
N HIS A 568 -29.75 34.25 -7.65
CA HIS A 568 -29.50 32.85 -8.03
C HIS A 568 -28.03 32.66 -8.43
N THR A 569 -27.11 33.46 -7.86
CA THR A 569 -25.70 33.43 -8.24
C THR A 569 -24.94 32.45 -7.34
N PRO A 570 -24.40 31.35 -7.91
CA PRO A 570 -23.53 30.43 -7.18
C PRO A 570 -22.15 31.06 -6.95
N LYS A 571 -21.49 30.68 -5.86
CA LYS A 571 -20.11 31.06 -5.55
C LYS A 571 -19.28 29.83 -5.22
N VAL A 572 -18.25 29.55 -6.01
CA VAL A 572 -17.26 28.51 -5.69
C VAL A 572 -16.47 28.94 -4.46
N LEU A 573 -16.45 28.09 -3.43
CA LEU A 573 -15.74 28.32 -2.18
C LEU A 573 -14.40 27.59 -2.16
N SER A 574 -14.38 26.33 -2.62
CA SER A 574 -13.16 25.51 -2.68
C SER A 574 -13.20 24.53 -3.85
N ILE A 575 -12.02 24.14 -4.33
CA ILE A 575 -11.81 23.05 -5.29
C ILE A 575 -10.67 22.18 -4.77
N ASP A 576 -10.89 20.86 -4.73
CA ASP A 576 -9.92 19.87 -4.26
C ASP A 576 -9.71 18.78 -5.34
N PRO A 577 -8.61 18.84 -6.10
CA PRO A 577 -8.25 17.79 -7.05
C PRO A 577 -7.48 16.61 -6.43
N ASN A 578 -7.01 16.72 -5.18
CA ASN A 578 -6.10 15.74 -4.56
C ASN A 578 -6.84 14.56 -3.91
N ASN A 579 -8.06 14.81 -3.46
CA ASN A 579 -8.94 13.79 -2.88
C ASN A 579 -9.98 13.26 -3.88
N TYR A 580 -9.74 13.48 -5.19
CA TYR A 580 -10.54 12.94 -6.29
C TYR A 580 -9.81 11.79 -6.98
N TYR A 581 -10.47 10.65 -7.09
CA TYR A 581 -9.92 9.42 -7.67
C TYR A 581 -10.76 8.95 -8.85
N ASP A 582 -10.12 8.60 -9.97
CA ASP A 582 -10.81 8.09 -11.15
C ASP A 582 -9.95 7.04 -11.84
N TYR A 583 -10.49 5.81 -11.93
CA TYR A 583 -9.86 4.71 -12.64
C TYR A 583 -9.75 4.98 -14.14
N ASP A 584 -10.79 5.51 -14.77
CA ASP A 584 -10.77 5.71 -16.23
C ASP A 584 -9.79 6.85 -16.59
N ALA A 585 -9.60 7.84 -15.70
CA ALA A 585 -8.53 8.83 -15.85
C ALA A 585 -7.15 8.18 -15.79
N TYR A 586 -6.91 7.27 -14.83
CA TYR A 586 -5.67 6.50 -14.77
C TYR A 586 -5.42 5.69 -16.05
N VAL A 587 -6.43 4.99 -16.57
CA VAL A 587 -6.26 4.20 -17.80
C VAL A 587 -5.93 5.10 -19.01
N ARG A 588 -6.50 6.31 -19.06
CA ARG A 588 -6.14 7.31 -20.09
C ARG A 588 -4.70 7.83 -19.92
N GLU A 589 -4.24 8.06 -18.69
CA GLU A 589 -2.85 8.43 -18.38
C GLU A 589 -1.89 7.32 -18.85
N GLU A 590 -2.15 6.07 -18.47
CA GLU A 590 -1.31 4.91 -18.85
C GLU A 590 -1.27 4.71 -20.37
N TYR A 591 -2.41 4.85 -21.04
CA TYR A 591 -2.46 4.79 -22.51
C TYR A 591 -1.57 5.87 -23.15
N LEU A 592 -1.61 7.10 -22.63
CA LEU A 592 -0.78 8.20 -23.15
C LEU A 592 0.70 7.94 -22.90
N ASP A 593 1.05 7.43 -21.73
CA ASP A 593 2.43 7.08 -21.39
C ASP A 593 2.99 5.99 -22.31
N GLN A 594 2.16 5.01 -22.69
CA GLN A 594 2.58 3.90 -23.53
C GLN A 594 2.58 4.22 -25.03
N TYR A 595 1.59 4.99 -25.50
CA TYR A 595 1.32 5.12 -26.94
C TYR A 595 1.37 6.56 -27.45
N GLY A 596 1.47 7.56 -26.57
CA GLY A 596 1.34 8.97 -26.92
C GLY A 596 0.06 9.22 -27.71
N VAL A 597 0.19 9.89 -28.85
CA VAL A 597 -0.93 10.15 -29.79
C VAL A 597 -0.91 9.20 -30.99
N LYS A 598 -0.01 8.21 -31.01
CA LYS A 598 0.21 7.33 -32.17
C LYS A 598 -1.06 6.61 -32.61
N LYS A 599 -1.73 5.92 -31.70
CA LYS A 599 -2.94 5.17 -32.04
C LYS A 599 -4.11 6.08 -32.44
N TYR A 600 -4.16 7.31 -31.93
CA TYR A 600 -5.15 8.29 -32.37
C TYR A 600 -4.95 8.72 -33.82
N LEU A 601 -3.71 9.01 -34.22
CA LEU A 601 -3.42 9.35 -35.62
C LEU A 601 -3.63 8.13 -36.55
N GLU A 602 -3.38 6.91 -36.06
CA GLU A 602 -3.65 5.66 -36.79
C GLU A 602 -5.15 5.32 -36.88
N SER A 603 -6.00 5.86 -35.99
CA SER A 603 -7.43 5.53 -35.93
C SER A 603 -8.27 6.04 -37.11
N GLY A 604 -7.71 6.94 -37.93
CA GLY A 604 -8.44 7.59 -39.02
C GLY A 604 -9.32 8.76 -38.59
N ILE A 605 -9.42 9.07 -37.29
CA ILE A 605 -10.20 10.22 -36.78
C ILE A 605 -9.49 11.54 -37.10
N ALA A 606 -8.18 11.63 -36.86
CA ALA A 606 -7.43 12.87 -36.96
C ALA A 606 -7.10 13.34 -38.39
N ASN A 607 -7.46 12.56 -39.43
CA ASN A 607 -7.15 12.86 -40.85
C ASN A 607 -5.70 13.34 -41.12
N THR A 608 -4.71 12.88 -40.34
CA THR A 608 -3.31 13.34 -40.36
C THR A 608 -2.37 12.19 -40.04
N SER A 609 -1.17 12.17 -40.64
CA SER A 609 -0.13 11.18 -40.33
C SER A 609 0.81 11.67 -39.23
N MET A 610 1.48 10.73 -38.56
CA MET A 610 2.50 11.03 -37.54
C MET A 610 3.58 11.98 -38.07
N ASP A 611 4.09 11.75 -39.29
CA ASP A 611 5.15 12.59 -39.87
C ASP A 611 4.69 14.04 -40.05
N LYS A 612 3.47 14.26 -40.56
CA LYS A 612 2.91 15.60 -40.73
C LYS A 612 2.68 16.29 -39.37
N TYR A 613 2.23 15.55 -38.37
CA TYR A 613 2.08 16.09 -37.02
C TYR A 613 3.44 16.47 -36.42
N MET A 614 4.48 15.66 -36.61
CA MET A 614 5.84 15.97 -36.14
C MET A 614 6.44 17.20 -36.83
N GLU A 615 6.11 17.46 -38.10
CA GLU A 615 6.47 18.69 -38.80
C GLU A 615 5.82 19.94 -38.16
N LEU A 616 4.54 19.85 -37.74
CA LEU A 616 3.85 20.96 -37.05
C LEU A 616 4.47 21.29 -35.68
N LEU A 617 5.13 20.31 -35.07
CA LEU A 617 5.79 20.43 -33.77
C LEU A 617 7.27 20.83 -33.87
N ARG A 618 7.81 21.06 -35.07
CA ARG A 618 9.25 21.22 -35.32
C ARG A 618 9.92 22.20 -34.36
N GLU A 619 9.31 23.35 -34.12
CA GLU A 619 9.84 24.41 -33.25
C GLU A 619 9.17 24.52 -31.87
N SER A 620 8.14 23.71 -31.58
CA SER A 620 7.29 23.89 -30.39
C SER A 620 7.34 22.75 -29.37
N ALA A 621 8.13 21.71 -29.61
CA ALA A 621 8.33 20.61 -28.68
C ALA A 621 9.79 20.11 -28.72
N SER A 622 10.34 19.78 -27.55
CA SER A 622 11.65 19.15 -27.41
C SER A 622 11.69 17.75 -28.05
N PRO A 623 12.88 17.23 -28.38
CA PRO A 623 13.05 15.86 -28.88
C PRO A 623 12.38 14.82 -27.95
N GLU A 624 12.52 14.97 -26.64
CA GLU A 624 12.00 14.05 -25.65
C GLU A 624 10.46 14.00 -25.66
N ILE A 625 9.80 15.17 -25.79
CA ILE A 625 8.33 15.25 -25.92
C ILE A 625 7.85 14.70 -27.26
N LYS A 626 8.61 14.90 -28.35
CA LYS A 626 8.29 14.30 -29.65
C LYS A 626 8.35 12.77 -29.61
N GLU A 627 9.37 12.21 -28.97
CA GLU A 627 9.47 10.75 -28.78
C GLU A 627 8.35 10.23 -27.86
N TYR A 628 7.98 10.98 -26.82
CA TYR A 628 6.83 10.65 -25.97
C TYR A 628 5.52 10.58 -26.79
N LEU A 629 5.25 11.59 -27.62
CA LEU A 629 4.06 11.64 -28.47
C LEU A 629 3.99 10.49 -29.50
N LYS A 630 5.15 9.91 -29.87
CA LYS A 630 5.23 8.71 -30.73
C LYS A 630 5.06 7.39 -29.97
N GLY A 631 5.01 7.40 -28.64
CA GLY A 631 5.06 6.20 -27.80
C GLY A 631 6.42 5.50 -27.86
N GLN A 632 7.51 6.26 -28.01
CA GLN A 632 8.89 5.78 -28.15
C GLN A 632 9.80 6.25 -27.00
N SER A 633 9.22 6.84 -25.96
CA SER A 633 9.94 7.40 -24.81
C SER A 633 9.69 6.57 -23.55
N SER A 634 10.65 6.60 -22.63
CA SER A 634 10.46 6.13 -21.25
C SER A 634 9.89 7.22 -20.32
N LEU A 635 9.68 8.45 -20.83
CA LEU A 635 8.99 9.50 -20.10
C LEU A 635 7.56 9.08 -19.81
N THR A 636 7.12 9.37 -18.60
CA THR A 636 5.72 9.30 -18.19
C THR A 636 5.26 10.69 -17.81
N ILE A 637 3.96 10.99 -17.95
CA ILE A 637 3.36 12.25 -17.50
C ILE A 637 3.88 12.54 -16.09
N GLU A 638 3.81 11.56 -15.17
CA GLU A 638 4.21 11.68 -13.76
C GLU A 638 5.67 12.09 -13.50
N THR A 639 6.56 11.83 -14.46
CA THR A 639 7.99 12.19 -14.36
C THR A 639 8.35 13.50 -15.06
N MET A 640 7.46 14.08 -15.86
CA MET A 640 7.73 15.30 -16.61
C MET A 640 7.90 16.51 -15.69
N ASN A 641 8.89 17.35 -15.97
CA ASN A 641 9.04 18.65 -15.32
C ASN A 641 8.06 19.70 -15.91
N GLU A 642 8.02 20.91 -15.33
CA GLU A 642 7.11 21.98 -15.75
C GLU A 642 7.22 22.30 -17.25
N LYS A 643 8.46 22.45 -17.75
CA LYS A 643 8.70 22.77 -19.17
C LYS A 643 8.16 21.67 -20.09
N GLN A 644 8.43 20.42 -19.76
CA GLN A 644 7.95 19.25 -20.50
C GLN A 644 6.41 19.16 -20.49
N LEU A 645 5.77 19.42 -19.35
CA LEU A 645 4.31 19.44 -19.25
C LEU A 645 3.69 20.56 -20.11
N LEU A 646 4.29 21.75 -20.12
CA LEU A 646 3.84 22.87 -20.96
C LEU A 646 4.04 22.59 -22.45
N GLU A 647 5.18 21.99 -22.83
CA GLU A 647 5.43 21.56 -24.21
C GLU A 647 4.45 20.47 -24.66
N LEU A 648 4.17 19.49 -23.80
CA LEU A 648 3.18 18.45 -24.06
C LEU A 648 1.79 19.05 -24.25
N ALA A 649 1.38 19.96 -23.36
CA ALA A 649 0.11 20.69 -23.47
C ALA A 649 -0.01 21.41 -24.82
N ASN A 650 1.00 22.21 -25.17
CA ASN A 650 1.02 22.96 -26.43
C ASN A 650 1.03 22.03 -27.66
N ALA A 651 1.70 20.88 -27.58
CA ALA A 651 1.72 19.92 -28.66
C ALA A 651 0.35 19.29 -28.88
N LEU A 652 -0.37 18.97 -27.80
CA LEU A 652 -1.71 18.39 -27.87
C LEU A 652 -2.74 19.39 -28.43
N ASP A 653 -2.59 20.69 -28.13
CA ASP A 653 -3.43 21.74 -28.75
C ASP A 653 -3.25 21.86 -30.27
N LYS A 654 -2.10 21.41 -30.78
CA LYS A 654 -1.77 21.39 -32.21
C LYS A 654 -2.21 20.10 -32.92
N LEU A 655 -2.86 19.17 -32.22
CA LEU A 655 -3.46 18.01 -32.88
C LEU A 655 -4.54 18.48 -33.89
N PRO A 656 -4.83 17.67 -34.91
CA PRO A 656 -6.02 17.87 -35.74
C PRO A 656 -7.27 17.81 -34.85
N GLU A 657 -8.16 18.79 -35.01
CA GLU A 657 -9.32 19.06 -34.13
C GLU A 657 -8.96 19.55 -32.71
N GLY A 658 -7.68 19.86 -32.48
CA GLY A 658 -7.16 20.34 -31.21
C GLY A 658 -7.16 19.28 -30.12
N ARG A 659 -6.75 19.70 -28.92
CA ARG A 659 -6.75 18.84 -27.73
C ARG A 659 -8.16 18.36 -27.38
N GLU A 660 -9.16 19.23 -27.48
CA GLU A 660 -10.56 18.90 -27.19
C GLU A 660 -11.07 17.81 -28.12
N GLY A 661 -10.81 17.88 -29.43
CA GLY A 661 -11.18 16.83 -30.37
C GLY A 661 -10.54 15.48 -30.03
N PHE A 662 -9.27 15.46 -29.65
CA PHE A 662 -8.61 14.23 -29.19
C PHE A 662 -9.23 13.67 -27.90
N VAL A 663 -9.53 14.52 -26.93
CA VAL A 663 -10.14 14.11 -25.67
C VAL A 663 -11.56 13.60 -25.91
N ASP A 664 -12.42 14.40 -26.52
CA ASP A 664 -13.84 14.10 -26.68
C ASP A 664 -14.08 12.97 -27.69
N ASN A 665 -13.44 13.02 -28.86
CA ASN A 665 -13.73 12.09 -29.96
C ASN A 665 -13.01 10.74 -29.82
N TYR A 666 -12.00 10.64 -28.94
CA TYR A 666 -11.18 9.43 -28.83
C TYR A 666 -10.99 8.93 -27.39
N LEU A 667 -10.54 9.77 -26.45
CA LEU A 667 -10.30 9.34 -25.07
C LEU A 667 -11.58 9.14 -24.26
N ALA A 668 -12.46 10.14 -24.22
CA ALA A 668 -13.71 10.15 -23.45
C ALA A 668 -14.72 9.11 -23.97
N ASN A 669 -14.73 8.89 -25.29
CA ASN A 669 -15.55 7.85 -25.94
C ASN A 669 -14.92 6.45 -25.87
N ASN A 670 -13.83 6.26 -25.10
CA ASN A 670 -13.13 4.99 -24.93
C ASN A 670 -12.64 4.31 -26.23
N LYS A 671 -12.57 5.03 -27.37
CA LYS A 671 -12.10 4.47 -28.66
C LYS A 671 -10.64 4.00 -28.59
N TYR A 672 -9.85 4.61 -27.73
CA TYR A 672 -8.48 4.14 -27.48
C TYR A 672 -8.43 2.68 -27.01
N ARG A 673 -9.47 2.17 -26.34
CA ARG A 673 -9.55 0.78 -25.89
C ARG A 673 -9.80 -0.19 -27.06
N GLU A 674 -10.53 0.24 -28.08
CA GLU A 674 -10.74 -0.53 -29.31
C GLU A 674 -9.43 -0.69 -30.09
N ALA A 675 -8.59 0.36 -30.09
CA ALA A 675 -7.30 0.35 -30.77
C ALA A 675 -6.21 -0.52 -30.09
N LEU A 676 -6.50 -1.05 -28.89
CA LEU A 676 -5.62 -1.94 -28.11
C LEU A 676 -6.02 -3.42 -28.20
N GLN A 677 -7.18 -3.72 -28.80
CA GLN A 677 -7.63 -5.08 -29.12
C GLN A 677 -7.12 -5.50 -30.50
#